data_AF-A0A5M5PIG3-F1
#
_entry.id   AF-A0A5M5PIG3-F1
#
_cell.length_a   1.000
_cell.length_b   1.000
_cell.length_c   1.000
_cell.angle_alpha   90.00
_cell.angle_beta   90.00
_cell.angle_gamma   90.00
#
_symmetry.space_group_name_H-M   'P 1'
#
loop_
_entity.id
_entity.type
_entity.pdbx_description
1 polymer ?
#
loop_
_entity_poly.entity_id
_entity_poly.type
_entity_poly.pdbx_seq_one_letter_code
_entity_poly.pdbx_strand_id
1 'polypeptide(L)'
;MKTNIQENLSRSLFIWGDKPAVVAKDGTVSYQMLERYSANIAQSIRQRLSVTDPSGLRNICIGVCMERNKTLVPAILAIFRLGATYLPIDPSLPDNRKRYMAENADMVLLLTDSSNEVGGIPSVRQLYLNGEQLSEPVVGDYTEVLPNDCAYIIYTSGTTGNPKGVRISYRNLDTFTRNLVDKKLYHLSDPANRYLAFASISFDASILELMMCIPVGGTLILAGEDERRDISLLDELIRREKVNIAFFPPSLLGMFADLDFPSFKTLLFGAEAIGEKLFNRLKQQPYRLMNVYGPTENTVLSTIRIVGKDTSYDDIGYPLKGTVCYVLSENLQQTTLGATGELCLGGPQVSLGYIGSVQLNEKSFISYDGERLYRTGDLVQQQPDGSIRFIGRKDTQVKIRGFRIELTEIAERLNRDPDVERAHVVVVERNGRQLLGAYLQPSVSGNFHPEEVKERLRAELPYYMIPNLWQVVDHFQRTINDKIDVRALPAFTSLELKYVPPVHPGEVILCGILKEMLGLPQVSVEADLIDDLGLTSLDMLRLVTEANKKGCPINVSAVYTARNLRRLLLVPRQEPIYWYRQQNLKKPVIILVCGSAYFNHLYFNLADRLYPKYDFLVVDAIYDHFNKVATDIPELLEYYVRTVQPMIRERTVYALTGFCMGTELAVGLAEMLHRSMGIMPKVFALDGQAWQNPALCQNYPLLVFPGDTDEMVRERNEIINIYFRTTPNLIYQGEVIVLLSGLFHQQAGLSPEESWTEENYRIFRTEYDNCERLWNKYYPNAPVLRLPADHWHFLEGESLEQLITVFLK
;
A
#
# COMPACT_ATOMS: atom_id res chain seq x y z
N MET A 1 8.42 22.99 -36.60
CA MET A 1 9.55 22.26 -36.00
C MET A 1 9.08 20.84 -35.74
N LYS A 2 9.79 19.82 -36.23
CA LYS A 2 9.49 18.43 -35.86
C LYS A 2 9.76 18.29 -34.36
N THR A 3 8.69 18.12 -33.58
CA THR A 3 8.77 17.73 -32.17
C THR A 3 9.00 16.23 -32.16
N ASN A 4 10.01 15.71 -31.48
CA ASN A 4 9.93 14.28 -31.24
C ASN A 4 10.56 13.80 -29.92
N ILE A 5 9.74 13.81 -28.87
CA ILE A 5 10.01 13.07 -27.64
C ILE A 5 10.37 11.60 -27.92
N GLN A 6 9.82 10.99 -28.97
CA GLN A 6 10.20 9.63 -29.37
C GLN A 6 11.65 9.55 -29.85
N GLU A 7 12.19 10.57 -30.54
CA GLU A 7 13.61 10.61 -30.90
C GLU A 7 14.49 10.72 -29.66
N ASN A 8 14.09 11.53 -28.67
CA ASN A 8 14.83 11.65 -27.41
C ASN A 8 14.82 10.34 -26.60
N LEU A 9 13.65 9.68 -26.52
CA LEU A 9 13.52 8.38 -25.88
C LEU A 9 14.34 7.32 -26.62
N SER A 10 14.18 7.21 -27.94
CA SER A 10 14.94 6.31 -28.81
C SER A 10 16.45 6.51 -28.64
N ARG A 11 16.92 7.75 -28.74
CA ARG A 11 18.33 8.10 -28.56
C ARG A 11 18.85 7.69 -27.18
N SER A 12 18.08 7.88 -26.12
CA SER A 12 18.47 7.46 -24.77
C SER A 12 18.68 5.94 -24.68
N LEU A 13 17.75 5.15 -25.25
CA LEU A 13 17.84 3.70 -25.31
C LEU A 13 19.14 3.20 -25.97
N PHE A 14 19.57 3.85 -27.06
CA PHE A 14 20.81 3.47 -27.75
C PHE A 14 22.08 3.94 -27.04
N ILE A 15 22.08 5.14 -26.43
CA ILE A 15 23.30 5.71 -25.82
C ILE A 15 23.74 4.95 -24.58
N TRP A 16 22.79 4.53 -23.74
CA TRP A 16 23.10 4.03 -22.40
C TRP A 16 23.25 2.51 -22.32
N GLY A 17 22.86 1.76 -23.37
CA GLY A 17 23.18 0.35 -23.55
C GLY A 17 22.90 -0.53 -22.32
N ASP A 18 23.94 -1.14 -21.76
CA ASP A 18 23.85 -2.09 -20.63
C ASP A 18 23.52 -1.44 -19.29
N LYS A 19 23.48 -0.11 -19.21
CA LYS A 19 23.17 0.60 -17.98
C LYS A 19 21.76 0.23 -17.47
N PRO A 20 21.56 0.03 -16.16
CA PRO A 20 20.24 -0.15 -15.57
C PRO A 20 19.31 1.03 -15.88
N ALA A 21 18.20 0.77 -16.57
CA ALA A 21 17.16 1.74 -16.86
C ALA A 21 16.03 1.67 -15.84
N VAL A 22 15.60 0.45 -15.49
CA VAL A 22 14.50 0.20 -14.56
C VAL A 22 14.91 -0.89 -13.58
N VAL A 23 14.69 -0.66 -12.29
CA VAL A 23 14.87 -1.67 -11.23
C VAL A 23 13.50 -1.87 -10.58
N ALA A 24 12.99 -3.10 -10.65
CA ALA A 24 11.74 -3.53 -10.03
C ALA A 24 11.99 -4.72 -9.10
N LYS A 25 11.01 -5.08 -8.27
CA LYS A 25 11.10 -6.21 -7.31
C LYS A 25 11.41 -7.54 -8.00
N ASP A 26 10.94 -7.74 -9.22
CA ASP A 26 11.06 -8.98 -10.01
C ASP A 26 12.20 -8.95 -11.06
N GLY A 27 13.03 -7.90 -11.06
CA GLY A 27 14.25 -7.84 -11.86
C GLY A 27 14.67 -6.44 -12.30
N THR A 28 15.83 -6.38 -12.94
CA THR A 28 16.39 -5.16 -13.54
C THR A 28 16.33 -5.23 -15.06
N VAL A 29 15.98 -4.11 -15.70
CA VAL A 29 15.96 -3.92 -17.16
C VAL A 29 17.00 -2.87 -17.51
N SER A 30 17.98 -3.23 -18.36
CA SER A 30 18.93 -2.27 -18.92
C SER A 30 18.29 -1.42 -20.03
N TYR A 31 18.94 -0.33 -20.45
CA TYR A 31 18.45 0.46 -21.60
C TYR A 31 18.36 -0.37 -22.89
N GLN A 32 19.30 -1.29 -23.10
CA GLN A 32 19.27 -2.24 -24.22
C GLN A 32 18.08 -3.21 -24.11
N MET A 33 17.83 -3.77 -22.92
CA MET A 33 16.66 -4.63 -22.70
C MET A 33 15.37 -3.83 -22.88
N LEU A 34 15.33 -2.58 -22.41
CA LEU A 34 14.18 -1.69 -22.53
C LEU A 34 13.84 -1.40 -24.00
N GLU A 35 14.86 -1.20 -24.84
CA GLU A 35 14.72 -1.08 -26.30
C GLU A 35 14.08 -2.34 -26.88
N ARG A 36 14.69 -3.51 -26.62
CA ARG A 36 14.22 -4.81 -27.14
C ARG A 36 12.79 -5.12 -26.70
N TYR A 37 12.51 -4.98 -25.41
CA TYR A 37 11.23 -5.33 -24.81
C TYR A 37 10.12 -4.42 -25.34
N SER A 38 10.36 -3.11 -25.41
CA SER A 38 9.39 -2.18 -25.98
C SER A 38 9.14 -2.42 -27.48
N ALA A 39 10.17 -2.80 -28.24
CA ALA A 39 10.03 -3.15 -29.66
C ALA A 39 9.19 -4.42 -29.87
N ASN A 40 9.43 -5.47 -29.07
CA ASN A 40 8.69 -6.71 -29.16
C ASN A 40 7.22 -6.55 -28.75
N ILE A 41 6.97 -5.84 -27.64
CA ILE A 41 5.60 -5.54 -27.19
C ILE A 41 4.88 -4.72 -28.28
N ALA A 42 5.55 -3.75 -28.90
CA ALA A 42 4.99 -2.96 -30.00
C ALA A 42 4.61 -3.85 -31.21
N GLN A 43 5.43 -4.85 -31.52
CA GLN A 43 5.14 -5.83 -32.57
C GLN A 43 3.94 -6.72 -32.22
N SER A 44 3.86 -7.21 -30.98
CA SER A 44 2.71 -7.98 -30.50
C SER A 44 1.40 -7.18 -30.58
N ILE A 45 1.44 -5.88 -30.25
CA ILE A 45 0.30 -4.98 -30.39
C ILE A 45 -0.13 -4.85 -31.86
N ARG A 46 0.82 -4.61 -32.79
CA ARG A 46 0.52 -4.51 -34.23
C ARG A 46 -0.13 -5.78 -34.77
N GLN A 47 0.41 -6.94 -34.41
CA GLN A 47 -0.15 -8.24 -34.78
C GLN A 47 -1.56 -8.43 -34.20
N ARG A 48 -1.75 -8.12 -32.91
CA ARG A 48 -3.04 -8.26 -32.23
C ARG A 48 -4.13 -7.39 -32.85
N LEU A 49 -3.77 -6.20 -33.31
CA LEU A 49 -4.66 -5.24 -33.96
C LEU A 49 -4.71 -5.38 -35.49
N SER A 50 -3.96 -6.33 -36.07
CA SER A 50 -3.88 -6.56 -37.52
C SER A 50 -3.50 -5.29 -38.32
N VAL A 51 -2.64 -4.43 -37.74
CA VAL A 51 -2.22 -3.18 -38.38
C VAL A 51 -0.92 -3.41 -39.16
N THR A 52 -0.97 -3.18 -40.46
CA THR A 52 0.19 -3.32 -41.37
C THR A 52 0.93 -2.00 -41.62
N ASP A 53 0.21 -0.87 -41.66
CA ASP A 53 0.81 0.47 -41.73
C ASP A 53 1.05 1.01 -40.31
N PRO A 54 2.31 1.30 -39.92
CA PRO A 54 2.63 1.94 -38.64
C PRO A 54 1.76 3.16 -38.31
N SER A 55 1.40 3.97 -39.31
CA SER A 55 0.62 5.20 -39.11
C SER A 55 -0.82 4.93 -38.62
N GLY A 56 -1.33 3.71 -38.85
CA GLY A 56 -2.67 3.28 -38.46
C GLY A 56 -2.91 3.19 -36.95
N LEU A 57 -1.87 3.34 -36.12
CA LEU A 57 -1.97 3.33 -34.65
C LEU A 57 -1.98 4.73 -34.02
N ARG A 58 -1.86 5.80 -34.82
CA ARG A 58 -1.92 7.17 -34.30
C ARG A 58 -3.30 7.45 -33.70
N ASN A 59 -3.32 8.02 -32.50
CA ASN A 59 -4.54 8.29 -31.70
C ASN A 59 -5.36 7.04 -31.35
N ILE A 60 -4.83 5.83 -31.55
CA ILE A 60 -5.46 4.60 -31.05
C ILE A 60 -5.17 4.48 -29.55
N CYS A 61 -6.22 4.36 -28.74
CA CYS A 61 -6.11 4.27 -27.30
C CYS A 61 -5.80 2.84 -26.83
N ILE A 62 -4.64 2.66 -26.21
CA ILE A 62 -4.18 1.40 -25.63
C ILE A 62 -4.03 1.59 -24.11
N GLY A 63 -4.79 0.79 -23.37
CA GLY A 63 -4.74 0.76 -21.92
C GLY A 63 -3.56 -0.05 -21.38
N VAL A 64 -3.12 0.27 -20.17
CA VAL A 64 -2.21 -0.56 -19.38
C VAL A 64 -2.80 -0.72 -17.98
N CYS A 65 -3.06 -1.97 -17.60
CA CYS A 65 -3.49 -2.36 -16.26
C CYS A 65 -2.57 -3.49 -15.78
N MET A 66 -1.48 -3.11 -15.12
CA MET A 66 -0.41 -4.02 -14.70
C MET A 66 0.08 -3.67 -13.31
N GLU A 67 0.60 -4.67 -12.59
CA GLU A 67 1.36 -4.44 -11.36
C GLU A 67 2.70 -3.73 -11.66
N ARG A 68 3.35 -3.23 -10.61
CA ARG A 68 4.63 -2.50 -10.69
C ARG A 68 5.82 -3.46 -10.83
N ASN A 69 5.88 -4.15 -11.96
CA ASN A 69 6.91 -5.12 -12.31
C ASN A 69 7.88 -4.57 -13.39
N LYS A 70 8.86 -5.38 -13.78
CA LYS A 70 9.86 -4.99 -14.80
C LYS A 70 9.31 -4.80 -16.22
N THR A 71 8.11 -5.30 -16.54
CA THR A 71 7.51 -5.20 -17.89
C THR A 71 6.62 -3.96 -18.06
N LEU A 72 6.21 -3.31 -16.95
CA LEU A 72 5.39 -2.09 -16.96
C LEU A 72 5.98 -0.96 -17.83
N VAL A 73 7.24 -0.57 -17.58
CA VAL A 73 7.87 0.53 -18.32
C VAL A 73 8.10 0.17 -19.80
N PRO A 74 8.60 -1.04 -20.15
CA PRO A 74 8.59 -1.51 -21.53
C PRO A 74 7.24 -1.40 -22.23
N ALA A 75 6.13 -1.74 -21.56
CA ALA A 75 4.79 -1.66 -22.13
C ALA A 75 4.36 -0.22 -22.43
N ILE A 76 4.64 0.72 -21.53
CA ILE A 76 4.38 2.15 -21.75
C ILE A 76 5.19 2.68 -22.94
N LEU A 77 6.49 2.34 -22.99
CA LEU A 77 7.36 2.78 -24.09
C LEU A 77 6.98 2.13 -25.43
N ALA A 78 6.45 0.91 -25.43
CA ALA A 78 5.93 0.27 -26.64
C ALA A 78 4.78 1.07 -27.25
N ILE A 79 3.85 1.57 -26.43
CA ILE A 79 2.74 2.41 -26.87
C ILE A 79 3.28 3.73 -27.46
N PHE A 80 4.22 4.37 -26.76
CA PHE A 80 4.86 5.58 -27.28
C PHE A 80 5.64 5.33 -28.58
N ARG A 81 6.26 4.16 -28.74
CA ARG A 81 6.95 3.73 -29.97
C ARG A 81 6.01 3.64 -31.17
N LEU A 82 4.78 3.19 -30.93
CA LEU A 82 3.74 3.07 -31.93
C LEU A 82 3.06 4.39 -32.29
N GLY A 83 3.33 5.48 -31.55
CA GLY A 83 2.60 6.74 -31.72
C GLY A 83 1.14 6.67 -31.23
N ALA A 84 0.82 5.63 -30.44
CA ALA A 84 -0.51 5.37 -29.91
C ALA A 84 -0.74 6.15 -28.60
N THR A 85 -2.00 6.22 -28.18
CA THR A 85 -2.39 6.91 -26.95
C THR A 85 -2.35 5.97 -25.76
N TYR A 86 -1.53 6.29 -24.76
CA TYR A 86 -1.41 5.56 -23.51
C TYR A 86 -2.55 5.90 -22.54
N LEU A 87 -3.24 4.88 -22.02
CA LEU A 87 -4.25 5.01 -20.97
C LEU A 87 -3.85 4.18 -19.73
N PRO A 88 -3.34 4.78 -18.65
CA PRO A 88 -3.09 4.08 -17.40
C PRO A 88 -4.40 3.75 -16.66
N ILE A 89 -4.57 2.48 -16.32
CA ILE A 89 -5.66 1.99 -15.48
C ILE A 89 -5.05 1.31 -14.26
N ASP A 90 -5.20 1.92 -13.08
CA ASP A 90 -4.72 1.36 -11.83
C ASP A 90 -5.50 0.06 -11.50
N PRO A 91 -4.82 -1.08 -11.29
CA PRO A 91 -5.47 -2.36 -11.01
C PRO A 91 -6.40 -2.33 -9.79
N SER A 92 -6.15 -1.43 -8.83
CA SER A 92 -6.95 -1.28 -7.61
C SER A 92 -8.29 -0.57 -7.81
N LEU A 93 -8.56 -0.01 -8.99
CA LEU A 93 -9.83 0.66 -9.26
C LEU A 93 -11.01 -0.33 -9.34
N PRO A 94 -12.22 0.08 -8.91
CA PRO A 94 -13.41 -0.74 -9.10
C PRO A 94 -13.70 -1.02 -10.58
N ASP A 95 -14.26 -2.20 -10.87
CA ASP A 95 -14.52 -2.68 -12.24
C ASP A 95 -15.40 -1.73 -13.06
N ASN A 96 -16.41 -1.12 -12.43
CA ASN A 96 -17.27 -0.13 -13.09
C ASN A 96 -16.48 1.11 -13.53
N ARG A 97 -15.47 1.53 -12.75
CA ARG A 97 -14.63 2.67 -13.10
C ARG A 97 -13.63 2.32 -14.18
N LYS A 98 -13.03 1.11 -14.14
CA LYS A 98 -12.20 0.58 -15.23
C LYS A 98 -12.98 0.54 -16.54
N ARG A 99 -14.21 0.00 -16.51
CA ARG A 99 -15.11 -0.07 -17.66
C ARG A 99 -15.41 1.32 -18.23
N TYR A 100 -15.83 2.26 -17.38
CA TYR A 100 -16.11 3.64 -17.79
C TYR A 100 -14.90 4.28 -18.48
N MET A 101 -13.70 4.16 -17.90
CA MET A 101 -12.49 4.75 -18.47
C MET A 101 -12.16 4.16 -19.84
N ALA A 102 -12.30 2.84 -19.99
CA ALA A 102 -12.05 2.15 -21.25
C ALA A 102 -13.08 2.50 -22.33
N GLU A 103 -14.36 2.58 -21.98
CA GLU A 103 -15.43 2.97 -22.90
C GLU A 103 -15.33 4.45 -23.30
N ASN A 104 -15.14 5.35 -22.32
CA ASN A 104 -15.06 6.78 -22.59
C ASN A 104 -13.84 7.14 -23.44
N ALA A 105 -12.71 6.45 -23.28
CA ALA A 105 -11.51 6.67 -24.07
C ALA A 105 -11.49 5.92 -25.42
N ASP A 106 -12.56 5.21 -25.79
CA ASP A 106 -12.61 4.32 -26.96
C ASP A 106 -11.42 3.34 -27.00
N MET A 107 -11.06 2.78 -25.84
CA MET A 107 -9.92 1.89 -25.70
C MET A 107 -10.11 0.61 -26.51
N VAL A 108 -9.14 0.33 -27.38
CA VAL A 108 -9.20 -0.81 -28.31
C VAL A 108 -8.47 -2.05 -27.77
N LEU A 109 -7.46 -1.85 -26.94
CA LEU A 109 -6.62 -2.91 -26.39
C LEU A 109 -6.14 -2.53 -24.99
N LEU A 110 -6.06 -3.51 -24.09
CA LEU A 110 -5.50 -3.42 -22.75
C LEU A 110 -4.28 -4.33 -22.65
N LEU A 111 -3.15 -3.80 -22.22
CA LEU A 111 -1.98 -4.57 -21.82
C LEU A 111 -2.10 -4.93 -20.34
N THR A 112 -1.87 -6.19 -20.00
CA THR A 112 -1.94 -6.70 -18.62
C THR A 112 -0.85 -7.72 -18.34
N ASP A 113 -0.45 -7.87 -17.09
CA ASP A 113 0.47 -8.87 -16.55
C ASP A 113 -0.24 -9.99 -15.79
N SER A 114 -1.58 -10.03 -15.85
CA SER A 114 -2.39 -11.14 -15.36
C SER A 114 -2.81 -12.04 -16.50
N SER A 115 -2.69 -13.35 -16.29
CA SER A 115 -3.29 -14.35 -17.19
C SER A 115 -4.81 -14.45 -17.00
N ASN A 116 -5.34 -13.93 -15.89
CA ASN A 116 -6.77 -13.83 -15.64
C ASN A 116 -7.35 -12.55 -16.26
N GLU A 117 -8.65 -12.58 -16.55
CA GLU A 117 -9.33 -11.41 -17.11
C GLU A 117 -9.32 -10.25 -16.11
N VAL A 118 -8.90 -9.07 -16.57
CA VAL A 118 -9.10 -7.83 -15.81
C VAL A 118 -10.58 -7.52 -15.71
N GLY A 119 -11.13 -7.52 -14.49
CA GLY A 119 -12.52 -7.19 -14.20
C GLY A 119 -12.96 -5.86 -14.82
N GLY A 120 -14.19 -5.83 -15.35
CA GLY A 120 -14.76 -4.66 -16.03
C GLY A 120 -14.37 -4.49 -17.49
N ILE A 121 -13.32 -5.17 -17.98
CA ILE A 121 -12.83 -5.04 -19.37
C ILE A 121 -13.02 -6.37 -20.12
N PRO A 122 -13.65 -6.39 -21.31
CA PRO A 122 -13.81 -7.63 -22.08
C PRO A 122 -12.46 -8.27 -22.46
N SER A 123 -12.29 -9.57 -22.23
CA SER A 123 -11.04 -10.31 -22.51
C SER A 123 -10.61 -10.30 -23.97
N VAL A 124 -11.56 -10.18 -24.92
CA VAL A 124 -11.25 -9.99 -26.34
C VAL A 124 -10.45 -8.71 -26.64
N ARG A 125 -10.42 -7.76 -25.70
CA ARG A 125 -9.63 -6.52 -25.78
C ARG A 125 -8.37 -6.58 -24.91
N GLN A 126 -7.96 -7.74 -24.39
CA GLN A 126 -6.79 -7.86 -23.53
C GLN A 126 -5.63 -8.55 -24.24
N LEU A 127 -4.40 -8.15 -23.91
CA LEU A 127 -3.14 -8.77 -24.31
C LEU A 127 -2.29 -9.01 -23.06
N TYR A 128 -2.12 -10.29 -22.72
CA TYR A 128 -1.30 -10.72 -21.57
C TYR A 128 0.19 -10.69 -21.93
N LEU A 129 0.98 -10.00 -21.10
CA LEU A 129 2.43 -9.91 -21.19
C LEU A 129 3.06 -10.88 -20.19
N ASN A 130 3.25 -12.13 -20.63
CA ASN A 130 3.81 -13.23 -19.84
C ASN A 130 5.35 -13.23 -19.77
N GLY A 131 6.00 -12.27 -20.42
CA GLY A 131 7.46 -12.19 -20.48
C GLY A 131 8.09 -12.99 -21.63
N GLU A 132 7.34 -13.76 -22.41
CA GLU A 132 7.86 -14.40 -23.63
C GLU A 132 8.17 -13.36 -24.70
N GLN A 133 7.46 -12.23 -24.69
CA GLN A 133 7.76 -11.07 -25.54
C GLN A 133 9.14 -10.45 -25.23
N LEU A 134 9.84 -10.92 -24.20
CA LEU A 134 11.18 -10.48 -23.85
C LEU A 134 12.28 -11.30 -24.57
N SER A 135 11.93 -12.35 -25.30
CA SER A 135 12.87 -13.37 -25.78
C SER A 135 13.38 -13.20 -27.23
N GLU A 136 12.58 -12.69 -28.16
CA GLU A 136 12.98 -12.57 -29.57
C GLU A 136 13.61 -11.20 -29.89
N PRO A 137 14.59 -11.11 -30.80
CA PRO A 137 15.12 -9.82 -31.23
C PRO A 137 14.24 -9.21 -32.34
N VAL A 138 13.46 -8.17 -32.03
CA VAL A 138 12.86 -7.29 -33.04
C VAL A 138 13.41 -5.89 -32.87
N VAL A 139 14.02 -5.34 -33.92
CA VAL A 139 14.31 -3.91 -34.04
C VAL A 139 13.29 -3.35 -35.03
N GLY A 140 12.43 -2.44 -34.60
CA GLY A 140 11.43 -1.82 -35.48
C GLY A 140 11.33 -0.31 -35.26
N ASP A 141 11.32 0.49 -36.31
CA ASP A 141 11.39 1.96 -36.14
C ASP A 141 10.22 2.56 -35.36
N TYR A 142 10.49 3.72 -34.74
CA TYR A 142 9.46 4.56 -34.13
C TYR A 142 8.52 5.09 -35.21
N THR A 143 7.22 5.07 -34.92
CA THR A 143 6.21 5.60 -35.83
C THR A 143 6.20 7.12 -35.74
N GLU A 144 6.27 7.83 -36.87
CA GLU A 144 6.22 9.30 -36.88
C GLU A 144 4.86 9.81 -36.34
N VAL A 145 4.91 10.70 -35.35
CA VAL A 145 3.74 11.35 -34.74
C VAL A 145 3.60 12.79 -35.19
N LEU A 146 2.37 13.29 -35.25
CA LEU A 146 2.09 14.72 -35.40
C LEU A 146 2.04 15.41 -34.02
N PRO A 147 2.37 16.71 -33.95
CA PRO A 147 2.40 17.45 -32.68
C PRO A 147 1.12 17.35 -31.84
N ASN A 148 -0.05 17.31 -32.49
CA ASN A 148 -1.36 17.28 -31.83
C ASN A 148 -1.93 15.85 -31.68
N ASP A 149 -1.19 14.81 -32.07
CA ASP A 149 -1.59 13.44 -31.75
C ASP A 149 -1.58 13.24 -30.22
N CYS A 150 -2.54 12.47 -29.72
CA CYS A 150 -2.70 12.23 -28.29
C CYS A 150 -1.65 11.20 -27.82
N ALA A 151 -0.76 11.62 -26.94
CA ALA A 151 0.26 10.77 -26.33
C ALA A 151 -0.32 9.94 -25.18
N TYR A 152 -1.11 10.57 -24.30
CA TYR A 152 -1.74 9.86 -23.19
C TYR A 152 -3.01 10.53 -22.69
N ILE A 153 -3.81 9.77 -21.95
CA ILE A 153 -5.04 10.23 -21.28
C ILE A 153 -4.92 9.94 -19.79
N ILE A 154 -5.05 10.97 -18.94
CA ILE A 154 -5.15 10.80 -17.48
C ILE A 154 -6.56 11.18 -17.05
N TYR A 155 -7.23 10.29 -16.32
CA TYR A 155 -8.53 10.59 -15.74
C TYR A 155 -8.39 11.30 -14.40
N THR A 156 -9.16 12.36 -14.23
CA THR A 156 -9.27 13.14 -12.98
C THR A 156 -10.70 13.11 -12.47
N SER A 157 -10.95 13.50 -11.22
CA SER A 157 -12.31 13.56 -10.66
C SER A 157 -13.20 14.57 -11.37
N GLY A 158 -14.50 14.27 -11.43
CA GLY A 158 -15.57 14.91 -12.19
C GLY A 158 -16.42 15.92 -11.43
N THR A 159 -16.66 17.12 -11.94
CA THR A 159 -17.69 18.00 -11.35
C THR A 159 -19.13 17.55 -11.65
N THR A 160 -19.30 16.62 -12.60
CA THR A 160 -20.59 16.11 -13.11
C THR A 160 -20.79 14.63 -12.75
N GLY A 161 -20.12 14.13 -11.70
CA GLY A 161 -20.33 12.76 -11.20
C GLY A 161 -19.55 11.64 -11.90
N ASN A 162 -18.83 11.95 -12.98
CA ASN A 162 -18.00 11.00 -13.74
C ASN A 162 -16.58 11.54 -13.94
N PRO A 163 -15.53 10.70 -13.87
CA PRO A 163 -14.17 11.16 -14.05
C PRO A 163 -13.93 11.73 -15.46
N LYS A 164 -13.12 12.80 -15.53
CA LYS A 164 -12.81 13.55 -16.75
C LYS A 164 -11.49 13.07 -17.33
N GLY A 165 -11.49 12.48 -18.52
CA GLY A 165 -10.28 12.09 -19.23
C GLY A 165 -9.59 13.30 -19.89
N VAL A 166 -8.40 13.68 -19.42
CA VAL A 166 -7.61 14.79 -19.97
C VAL A 166 -6.68 14.27 -21.08
N ARG A 167 -6.81 14.81 -22.29
CA ARG A 167 -6.00 14.40 -23.46
C ARG A 167 -4.73 15.22 -23.57
N ILE A 168 -3.58 14.57 -23.47
CA ILE A 168 -2.26 15.21 -23.58
C ILE A 168 -1.61 14.84 -24.91
N SER A 169 -1.17 15.85 -25.67
CA SER A 169 -0.54 15.63 -26.98
C SER A 169 0.95 15.31 -26.88
N TYR A 170 1.51 14.73 -27.93
CA TYR A 170 2.97 14.53 -28.05
C TYR A 170 3.75 15.85 -27.98
N ARG A 171 3.21 16.96 -28.50
CA ARG A 171 3.81 18.30 -28.32
C ARG A 171 3.79 18.75 -26.86
N ASN A 172 2.69 18.51 -26.15
CA ASN A 172 2.59 18.85 -24.74
C ASN A 172 3.65 18.08 -23.93
N LEU A 173 3.72 16.76 -24.12
CA LEU A 173 4.68 15.88 -23.46
C LEU A 173 6.14 16.27 -23.79
N ASP A 174 6.47 16.48 -25.06
CA ASP A 174 7.81 16.92 -25.48
C ASP A 174 8.22 18.25 -24.82
N THR A 175 7.30 19.23 -24.83
CA THR A 175 7.55 20.54 -24.23
C THR A 175 7.80 20.42 -22.73
N PHE A 176 6.93 19.70 -22.02
CA PHE A 176 7.09 19.42 -20.60
C PHE A 176 8.45 18.75 -20.31
N THR A 177 8.78 17.68 -21.04
CA THR A 177 10.04 16.96 -20.84
C THR A 177 11.24 17.86 -21.09
N ARG A 178 11.29 18.61 -22.20
CA ARG A 178 12.40 19.54 -22.49
C ARG A 178 12.57 20.61 -21.41
N ASN A 179 11.46 21.12 -20.89
CA ASN A 179 11.49 22.11 -19.81
C ASN A 179 12.05 21.50 -18.52
N LEU A 180 11.58 20.32 -18.16
CA LEU A 180 11.98 19.60 -16.95
C LEU A 180 13.46 19.18 -16.97
N VAL A 181 13.95 18.69 -18.11
CA VAL A 181 15.33 18.18 -18.24
C VAL A 181 16.35 19.26 -18.56
N ASP A 182 16.01 20.55 -18.43
CA ASP A 182 16.99 21.63 -18.57
C ASP A 182 18.01 21.57 -17.42
N LYS A 183 19.17 20.97 -17.74
CA LYS A 183 20.27 20.73 -16.79
C LYS A 183 20.80 22.03 -16.17
N LYS A 184 20.73 23.16 -16.88
CA LYS A 184 21.25 24.44 -16.39
C LYS A 184 20.35 25.05 -15.31
N LEU A 185 19.06 24.75 -15.35
CA LEU A 185 18.07 25.36 -14.46
C LEU A 185 17.80 24.49 -13.23
N TYR A 186 17.61 23.19 -13.43
CA TYR A 186 17.05 22.33 -12.37
C TYR A 186 18.03 21.29 -11.83
N HIS A 187 19.11 21.00 -12.56
CA HIS A 187 20.10 19.95 -12.24
C HIS A 187 19.50 18.56 -11.98
N LEU A 188 18.33 18.27 -12.53
CA LEU A 188 17.71 16.95 -12.45
C LEU A 188 18.40 15.98 -13.43
N SER A 189 18.85 16.47 -14.58
CA SER A 189 19.38 15.69 -15.71
C SER A 189 20.82 15.18 -15.56
N ASP A 190 21.08 14.33 -14.57
CA ASP A 190 22.32 13.56 -14.46
C ASP A 190 22.03 12.07 -14.68
N PRO A 191 22.67 11.42 -15.68
CA PRO A 191 22.53 9.98 -15.90
C PRO A 191 22.89 9.16 -14.66
N ALA A 192 23.79 9.61 -13.78
CA ALA A 192 24.15 8.89 -12.56
C ALA A 192 23.06 8.89 -11.49
N ASN A 193 21.98 9.66 -11.68
CA ASN A 193 20.88 9.73 -10.72
C ASN A 193 20.00 8.47 -10.74
N ARG A 194 19.43 8.18 -9.58
CA ARG A 194 18.51 7.08 -9.32
C ARG A 194 17.21 7.69 -8.81
N TYR A 195 16.16 7.57 -9.60
CA TYR A 195 14.88 8.25 -9.42
C TYR A 195 13.88 7.27 -8.86
N LEU A 196 13.18 7.65 -7.79
CA LEU A 196 12.07 6.85 -7.29
C LEU A 196 10.85 7.03 -8.21
N ALA A 197 10.26 5.92 -8.62
CA ALA A 197 8.91 5.89 -9.15
C ALA A 197 7.95 5.38 -8.07
N PHE A 198 7.22 6.30 -7.44
CA PHE A 198 6.30 6.03 -6.34
C PHE A 198 4.85 6.32 -6.72
N ALA A 199 4.59 7.27 -7.62
CA ALA A 199 3.24 7.66 -7.99
C ALA A 199 2.45 6.50 -8.63
N SER A 200 1.13 6.46 -8.39
CA SER A 200 0.23 5.57 -9.14
C SER A 200 0.35 5.89 -10.63
N ILE A 201 0.31 4.86 -11.48
CA ILE A 201 0.35 5.04 -12.94
C ILE A 201 -0.84 5.86 -13.45
N SER A 202 -1.98 5.83 -12.75
CA SER A 202 -3.16 6.64 -13.09
C SER A 202 -3.05 8.09 -12.65
N PHE A 203 -1.94 8.49 -12.03
CA PHE A 203 -1.65 9.89 -11.72
C PHE A 203 -0.52 10.42 -12.61
N ASP A 204 -0.64 11.65 -13.06
CA ASP A 204 0.30 12.28 -14.00
C ASP A 204 1.69 12.55 -13.38
N ALA A 205 1.82 12.47 -12.04
CA ALA A 205 3.12 12.40 -11.38
C ALA A 205 3.94 11.15 -11.79
N SER A 206 3.32 10.06 -12.25
CA SER A 206 4.07 8.94 -12.83
C SER A 206 4.75 9.32 -14.16
N ILE A 207 4.15 10.24 -14.94
CA ILE A 207 4.75 10.82 -16.14
C ILE A 207 5.92 11.74 -15.75
N LEU A 208 5.81 12.50 -14.65
CA LEU A 208 6.94 13.25 -14.07
C LEU A 208 8.12 12.31 -13.79
N GLU A 209 7.90 11.26 -13.00
CA GLU A 209 8.94 10.28 -12.61
C GLU A 209 9.60 9.64 -13.83
N LEU A 210 8.80 9.22 -14.82
CA LEU A 210 9.29 8.61 -16.06
C LEU A 210 10.12 9.59 -16.89
N MET A 211 9.61 10.81 -17.10
CA MET A 211 10.24 11.83 -17.97
C MET A 211 11.43 12.54 -17.32
N MET A 212 11.53 12.57 -15.98
CA MET A 212 12.75 13.02 -15.30
C MET A 212 13.92 12.04 -15.49
N CYS A 213 13.62 10.75 -15.70
CA CYS A 213 14.61 9.68 -15.63
C CYS A 213 15.05 9.16 -17.00
N ILE A 214 14.12 8.61 -17.79
CA ILE A 214 14.44 7.85 -18.99
C ILE A 214 15.09 8.70 -20.09
N PRO A 215 14.60 9.92 -20.39
CA PRO A 215 15.21 10.76 -21.43
C PRO A 215 16.67 11.16 -21.15
N VAL A 216 17.10 11.14 -19.88
CA VAL A 216 18.43 11.59 -19.46
C VAL A 216 19.40 10.44 -19.14
N GLY A 217 18.97 9.19 -19.29
CA GLY A 217 19.81 8.02 -19.00
C GLY A 217 19.88 7.65 -17.52
N GLY A 218 18.95 8.10 -16.69
CA GLY A 218 18.87 7.76 -15.27
C GLY A 218 18.45 6.30 -15.02
N THR A 219 18.48 5.87 -13.75
CA THR A 219 17.87 4.59 -13.34
C THR A 219 16.57 4.85 -12.57
N LEU A 220 15.46 4.29 -13.05
CA LEU A 220 14.14 4.39 -12.43
C LEU A 220 13.93 3.22 -11.46
N ILE A 221 13.70 3.53 -10.19
CA ILE A 221 13.49 2.54 -9.12
C ILE A 221 11.98 2.43 -8.89
N LEU A 222 11.36 1.33 -9.31
CA LEU A 222 9.93 1.10 -9.13
C LEU A 222 9.68 0.62 -7.70
N ALA A 223 9.03 1.45 -6.88
CA ALA A 223 8.48 0.99 -5.61
C ALA A 223 7.30 0.05 -5.88
N GLY A 224 7.33 -1.18 -5.36
CA GLY A 224 6.22 -2.12 -5.43
C GLY A 224 5.02 -1.67 -4.60
N GLU A 225 3.86 -2.32 -4.75
CA GLU A 225 2.65 -1.94 -3.98
C GLU A 225 2.85 -2.04 -2.47
N ASP A 226 3.55 -3.07 -1.99
CA ASP A 226 3.87 -3.23 -0.56
C ASP A 226 4.75 -2.06 -0.07
N GLU A 227 5.78 -1.69 -0.84
CA GLU A 227 6.69 -0.59 -0.51
C GLU A 227 5.96 0.77 -0.57
N ARG A 228 4.99 0.94 -1.48
CA ARG A 228 4.13 2.13 -1.50
C ARG A 228 3.19 2.20 -0.30
N ARG A 229 2.89 1.05 0.30
CA ARG A 229 2.00 0.86 1.44
C ARG A 229 2.73 0.52 2.74
N ASP A 230 4.04 0.75 2.82
CA ASP A 230 4.78 0.65 4.08
C ASP A 230 5.99 1.60 4.02
N ILE A 231 5.99 2.59 4.90
CA ILE A 231 7.04 3.61 4.99
C ILE A 231 8.39 2.97 5.30
N SER A 232 8.42 1.92 6.12
CA SER A 232 9.65 1.22 6.50
C SER A 232 10.23 0.48 5.30
N LEU A 233 9.37 -0.22 4.53
CA LEU A 233 9.81 -0.87 3.29
C LEU A 233 10.24 0.16 2.23
N LEU A 234 9.57 1.32 2.16
CA LEU A 234 9.99 2.39 1.27
C LEU A 234 11.35 2.98 1.66
N ASP A 235 11.60 3.18 2.96
CA ASP A 235 12.90 3.63 3.47
C ASP A 235 14.00 2.59 3.15
N GLU A 236 13.70 1.30 3.34
CA GLU A 236 14.62 0.22 2.98
C GLU A 236 14.94 0.24 1.47
N LEU A 237 13.93 0.36 0.61
CA LEU A 237 14.11 0.50 -0.84
C LEU A 237 14.99 1.70 -1.18
N ILE A 238 14.69 2.87 -0.60
CA ILE A 238 15.43 4.12 -0.84
C ILE A 238 16.91 3.93 -0.47
N ARG A 239 17.21 3.29 0.66
CA ARG A 239 18.58 3.03 1.12
C ARG A 239 19.28 1.98 0.27
N ARG A 240 18.63 0.83 0.05
CA ARG A 240 19.13 -0.31 -0.75
C ARG A 240 19.51 0.14 -2.15
N GLU A 241 18.60 0.87 -2.79
CA GLU A 241 18.76 1.34 -4.16
C GLU A 241 19.44 2.70 -4.25
N LYS A 242 19.85 3.31 -3.13
CA LYS A 242 20.51 4.63 -3.10
C LYS A 242 19.77 5.67 -3.94
N VAL A 243 18.44 5.70 -3.81
CA VAL A 243 17.59 6.69 -4.48
C VAL A 243 18.10 8.08 -4.10
N ASN A 244 18.21 8.97 -5.10
CA ASN A 244 18.72 10.31 -4.89
C ASN A 244 17.83 11.44 -5.44
N ILE A 245 16.82 11.09 -6.23
CA ILE A 245 15.76 12.00 -6.65
C ILE A 245 14.41 11.33 -6.40
N ALA A 246 13.50 12.03 -5.74
CA ALA A 246 12.14 11.57 -5.48
C ALA A 246 11.13 12.72 -5.57
N PHE A 247 9.88 12.38 -5.86
CA PHE A 247 8.73 13.27 -5.76
C PHE A 247 7.73 12.72 -4.75
N PHE A 248 7.29 13.54 -3.80
CA PHE A 248 6.27 13.15 -2.82
C PHE A 248 5.26 14.28 -2.55
N PRO A 249 3.97 13.96 -2.34
CA PRO A 249 3.03 14.93 -1.82
C PRO A 249 3.37 15.32 -0.35
N PRO A 250 3.13 16.56 0.07
CA PRO A 250 3.36 17.03 1.45
C PRO A 250 2.79 16.13 2.55
N SER A 251 1.58 15.61 2.36
CA SER A 251 0.94 14.70 3.32
C SER A 251 1.75 13.43 3.60
N LEU A 252 2.42 12.89 2.59
CA LEU A 252 3.32 11.75 2.72
C LEU A 252 4.66 12.14 3.37
N LEU A 253 5.22 13.30 2.99
CA LEU A 253 6.47 13.83 3.57
C LEU A 253 6.37 14.07 5.09
N GLY A 254 5.19 14.42 5.58
CA GLY A 254 4.95 14.54 7.03
C GLY A 254 5.27 13.26 7.80
N MET A 255 5.14 12.09 7.17
CA MET A 255 5.44 10.80 7.79
C MET A 255 6.92 10.40 7.69
N PHE A 256 7.63 10.93 6.69
CA PHE A 256 9.07 10.73 6.51
C PHE A 256 9.93 11.69 7.32
N ALA A 257 9.32 12.64 8.02
CA ALA A 257 10.04 13.80 8.53
C ALA A 257 11.13 13.49 9.58
N ASP A 258 11.09 12.30 10.18
CA ASP A 258 12.10 11.80 11.13
C ASP A 258 13.04 10.75 10.51
N LEU A 259 12.84 10.39 9.24
CA LEU A 259 13.69 9.47 8.49
C LEU A 259 14.81 10.25 7.79
N ASP A 260 16.05 9.81 7.99
CA ASP A 260 17.22 10.38 7.32
C ASP A 260 17.39 9.74 5.93
N PHE A 261 17.43 10.55 4.88
CA PHE A 261 17.67 10.10 3.51
C PHE A 261 19.05 10.54 3.04
N PRO A 262 20.13 9.90 3.50
CA PRO A 262 21.50 10.37 3.24
C PRO A 262 21.88 10.33 1.76
N SER A 263 21.16 9.55 0.94
CA SER A 263 21.37 9.48 -0.51
C SER A 263 20.64 10.56 -1.30
N PHE A 264 19.67 11.28 -0.71
CA PHE A 264 18.90 12.29 -1.43
C PHE A 264 19.78 13.46 -1.85
N LYS A 265 19.73 13.79 -3.15
CA LYS A 265 20.30 15.01 -3.72
C LYS A 265 19.23 16.06 -3.92
N THR A 266 18.05 15.65 -4.41
CA THR A 266 16.92 16.53 -4.69
C THR A 266 15.60 15.86 -4.32
N LEU A 267 14.79 16.55 -3.53
CA LEU A 267 13.41 16.18 -3.22
C LEU A 267 12.47 17.18 -3.88
N LEU A 268 11.60 16.68 -4.75
CA LEU A 268 10.50 17.44 -5.31
C LEU A 268 9.25 17.19 -4.45
N PHE A 269 8.43 18.22 -4.26
CA PHE A 269 7.14 18.09 -3.62
C PHE A 269 6.10 18.96 -4.31
N GLY A 270 4.85 18.50 -4.29
CA GLY A 270 3.76 19.18 -4.99
C GLY A 270 2.47 18.41 -4.86
N ALA A 271 1.54 18.65 -5.78
CA ALA A 271 0.18 18.11 -5.76
C ALA A 271 -0.70 18.54 -4.57
N GLU A 272 -0.15 19.10 -3.48
CA GLU A 272 -0.91 19.68 -2.36
C GLU A 272 -0.22 20.95 -1.86
N ALA A 273 -0.96 21.79 -1.12
CA ALA A 273 -0.35 22.83 -0.33
C ALA A 273 0.44 22.21 0.84
N ILE A 274 1.63 22.75 1.11
CA ILE A 274 2.44 22.30 2.25
C ILE A 274 2.19 23.19 3.47
N GLY A 275 2.10 22.59 4.65
CA GLY A 275 2.05 23.35 5.90
C GLY A 275 3.41 23.96 6.26
N GLU A 276 3.42 25.19 6.76
CA GLU A 276 4.63 25.96 7.07
C GLU A 276 5.62 25.19 7.98
N LYS A 277 5.10 24.51 9.01
CA LYS A 277 5.93 23.72 9.94
C LYS A 277 6.71 22.60 9.24
N LEU A 278 6.05 21.86 8.34
CA LEU A 278 6.70 20.79 7.58
C LEU A 278 7.70 21.37 6.58
N PHE A 279 7.30 22.43 5.86
CA PHE A 279 8.17 23.11 4.91
C PHE A 279 9.47 23.60 5.57
N ASN A 280 9.36 24.28 6.70
CA ASN A 280 10.53 24.80 7.43
C ASN A 280 11.45 23.70 7.94
N ARG A 281 10.91 22.51 8.26
CA ARG A 281 11.71 21.34 8.64
C ARG A 281 12.46 20.75 7.44
N LEU A 282 11.78 20.53 6.33
CA LEU A 282 12.39 19.99 5.10
C LEU A 282 13.48 20.91 4.55
N LYS A 283 13.30 22.22 4.72
CA LYS A 283 14.26 23.26 4.33
C LYS A 283 15.60 23.20 5.08
N GLN A 284 15.65 22.55 6.24
CA GLN A 284 16.91 22.34 6.99
C GLN A 284 17.71 21.12 6.53
N GLN A 285 17.16 20.32 5.62
CA GLN A 285 17.79 19.09 5.18
C GLN A 285 18.91 19.38 4.16
N PRO A 286 19.93 18.51 4.06
CA PRO A 286 21.11 18.77 3.21
C PRO A 286 20.84 18.61 1.70
N TYR A 287 19.69 18.03 1.32
CA TYR A 287 19.27 17.90 -0.07
C TYR A 287 18.59 19.17 -0.58
N ARG A 288 18.57 19.33 -1.91
CA ARG A 288 17.81 20.40 -2.55
C ARG A 288 16.31 20.12 -2.45
N LEU A 289 15.54 21.10 -2.02
CA LEU A 289 14.08 21.03 -1.99
C LEU A 289 13.49 21.84 -3.16
N MET A 290 12.53 21.28 -3.88
CA MET A 290 11.85 21.94 -5.00
C MET A 290 10.33 21.83 -4.87
N ASN A 291 9.64 22.97 -4.80
CA ASN A 291 8.18 23.02 -4.88
C ASN A 291 7.77 23.01 -6.36
N VAL A 292 6.89 22.10 -6.73
CA VAL A 292 6.40 21.93 -8.10
C VAL A 292 4.87 22.02 -8.14
N TYR A 293 4.34 22.82 -9.05
CA TYR A 293 2.90 23.01 -9.21
C TYR A 293 2.48 22.89 -10.67
N GLY A 294 1.43 22.11 -10.92
CA GLY A 294 0.76 22.05 -12.21
C GLY A 294 -0.54 21.26 -12.11
N PRO A 295 -1.58 21.65 -12.85
CA PRO A 295 -2.73 20.82 -13.11
C PRO A 295 -2.48 19.86 -14.28
N THR A 296 -3.19 18.74 -14.32
CA THR A 296 -3.13 17.76 -15.42
C THR A 296 -3.42 18.40 -16.78
N GLU A 297 -4.34 19.37 -16.83
CA GLU A 297 -4.75 20.07 -18.05
C GLU A 297 -3.68 21.00 -18.64
N ASN A 298 -2.60 21.27 -17.90
CA ASN A 298 -1.39 21.94 -18.40
C ASN A 298 -0.14 21.03 -18.33
N THR A 299 -0.36 19.71 -18.41
CA THR A 299 0.68 18.68 -18.53
C THR A 299 1.65 18.65 -17.36
N VAL A 300 1.23 18.02 -16.25
CA VAL A 300 2.05 17.65 -15.09
C VAL A 300 2.56 18.85 -14.26
N LEU A 301 3.37 19.73 -14.85
CA LEU A 301 4.09 20.80 -14.17
C LEU A 301 3.98 22.11 -14.95
N SER A 302 3.63 23.20 -14.27
CA SER A 302 3.50 24.54 -14.85
C SER A 302 4.45 25.55 -14.23
N THR A 303 4.71 25.44 -12.93
CA THR A 303 5.62 26.32 -12.19
C THR A 303 6.55 25.53 -11.28
N ILE A 304 7.73 26.09 -11.02
CA ILE A 304 8.73 25.47 -10.14
C ILE A 304 9.46 26.50 -9.30
N ARG A 305 9.69 26.14 -8.03
CA ARG A 305 10.48 26.90 -7.06
C ARG A 305 11.60 26.03 -6.50
N ILE A 306 12.84 26.41 -6.76
CA ILE A 306 13.96 25.92 -5.97
C ILE A 306 13.91 26.64 -4.61
N VAL A 307 13.77 25.88 -3.53
CA VAL A 307 13.59 26.44 -2.20
C VAL A 307 14.94 26.94 -1.67
N GLY A 308 15.01 28.24 -1.40
CA GLY A 308 16.12 28.90 -0.74
C GLY A 308 15.76 29.35 0.68
N LYS A 309 16.72 29.93 1.39
CA LYS A 309 16.59 30.35 2.81
C LYS A 309 15.42 31.30 3.06
N ASP A 310 15.06 32.15 2.10
CA ASP A 310 14.00 33.15 2.26
C ASP A 310 12.70 32.80 1.52
N THR A 311 12.64 31.62 0.91
CA THR A 311 11.43 31.14 0.22
C THR A 311 10.31 30.85 1.21
N SER A 312 9.11 31.35 0.93
CA SER A 312 7.87 31.09 1.67
C SER A 312 7.24 29.74 1.29
N TYR A 313 6.46 29.14 2.20
CA TYR A 313 5.87 27.80 2.00
C TYR A 313 4.78 27.77 0.92
N ASP A 314 4.11 28.90 0.68
CA ASP A 314 3.03 29.08 -0.30
C ASP A 314 3.53 29.53 -1.68
N ASP A 315 4.83 29.66 -1.84
CA ASP A 315 5.48 30.08 -3.08
C ASP A 315 5.61 28.88 -4.05
N ILE A 316 4.80 28.89 -5.10
CA ILE A 316 4.79 27.86 -6.15
C ILE A 316 5.75 28.20 -7.31
N GLY A 317 6.51 29.29 -7.20
CA GLY A 317 7.63 29.61 -8.06
C GLY A 317 7.29 30.34 -9.34
N TYR A 318 8.08 30.07 -10.37
CA TYR A 318 8.02 30.74 -11.66
C TYR A 318 7.49 29.80 -12.74
N PRO A 319 6.83 30.33 -13.79
CA PRO A 319 6.41 29.55 -14.94
C PRO A 319 7.59 28.82 -15.59
N LEU A 320 7.35 27.57 -16.03
CA LEU A 320 8.30 26.88 -16.91
C LEU A 320 8.48 27.63 -18.22
N LYS A 321 9.61 27.40 -18.90
CA LYS A 321 9.90 28.05 -20.19
C LYS A 321 8.76 27.84 -21.20
N GLY A 322 8.22 28.93 -21.71
CA GLY A 322 7.11 28.92 -22.67
C GLY A 322 5.72 28.71 -22.05
N THR A 323 5.63 28.41 -20.75
CA THR A 323 4.36 28.49 -20.02
C THR A 323 4.05 29.95 -19.74
N VAL A 324 2.82 30.36 -20.02
CA VAL A 324 2.32 31.71 -19.71
C VAL A 324 1.38 31.60 -18.52
N CYS A 325 1.54 32.48 -17.54
CA CYS A 325 0.66 32.55 -16.37
C CYS A 325 -0.02 33.93 -16.34
N TYR A 326 -1.33 33.94 -16.44
CA TYR A 326 -2.17 35.11 -16.20
C TYR A 326 -2.82 34.99 -14.83
N VAL A 327 -2.95 36.12 -14.13
CA VAL A 327 -3.71 36.19 -12.88
C VAL A 327 -4.91 37.10 -13.17
N LEU A 328 -6.07 36.47 -13.36
CA LEU A 328 -7.26 37.14 -13.86
C LEU A 328 -8.30 37.32 -12.76
N SER A 329 -8.96 38.46 -12.75
CA SER A 329 -10.16 38.70 -11.95
C SER A 329 -11.37 37.91 -12.50
N GLU A 330 -12.49 37.92 -11.78
CA GLU A 330 -13.73 37.25 -12.20
C GLU A 330 -14.24 37.72 -13.57
N ASN A 331 -14.00 38.98 -13.92
CA ASN A 331 -14.35 39.58 -15.21
C ASN A 331 -13.28 39.35 -16.30
N LEU A 332 -12.36 38.41 -16.09
CA LEU A 332 -11.26 38.08 -16.99
C LEU A 332 -10.36 39.29 -17.31
N GLN A 333 -10.13 40.17 -16.34
CA GLN A 333 -9.15 41.25 -16.46
C GLN A 333 -7.90 40.91 -15.66
N GLN A 334 -6.71 41.15 -16.22
CA GLN A 334 -5.44 40.97 -15.53
C GLN A 334 -5.40 41.79 -14.23
N THR A 335 -5.04 41.15 -13.12
CA THR A 335 -4.93 41.81 -11.82
C THR A 335 -3.62 42.59 -11.70
N THR A 336 -3.60 43.60 -10.83
CA THR A 336 -2.34 44.25 -10.41
C THR A 336 -1.47 43.28 -9.61
N LEU A 337 -0.15 43.51 -9.61
CA LEU A 337 0.78 42.71 -8.80
C LEU A 337 0.38 42.74 -7.32
N GLY A 338 0.44 41.58 -6.66
CA GLY A 338 0.04 41.36 -5.27
C GLY A 338 -1.46 41.20 -5.04
N ALA A 339 -2.32 41.53 -6.01
CA ALA A 339 -3.75 41.27 -5.89
C ALA A 339 -4.08 39.79 -6.15
N THR A 340 -5.08 39.28 -5.45
CA THR A 340 -5.55 37.90 -5.63
C THR A 340 -6.42 37.79 -6.88
N GLY A 341 -6.15 36.78 -7.71
CA GLY A 341 -6.98 36.42 -8.86
C GLY A 341 -6.89 34.93 -9.18
N GLU A 342 -7.66 34.48 -10.17
CA GLU A 342 -7.60 33.12 -10.69
C GLU A 342 -6.36 32.94 -11.58
N LEU A 343 -5.59 31.88 -11.32
CA LEU A 343 -4.49 31.47 -12.19
C LEU A 343 -5.05 30.88 -13.50
N CYS A 344 -4.64 31.44 -14.63
CA CYS A 344 -4.93 30.93 -15.96
C CYS A 344 -3.61 30.61 -16.68
N LEU A 345 -3.52 29.41 -17.26
CA LEU A 345 -2.29 28.85 -17.83
C LEU A 345 -2.37 28.79 -19.35
N GLY A 346 -1.38 29.35 -20.03
CA GLY A 346 -1.24 29.36 -21.48
C GLY A 346 0.04 28.68 -21.96
N GLY A 347 0.15 28.57 -23.29
CA GLY A 347 1.36 28.07 -23.95
C GLY A 347 1.28 26.62 -24.43
N PRO A 348 2.41 26.05 -24.89
CA PRO A 348 2.46 24.76 -25.57
C PRO A 348 2.19 23.54 -24.68
N GLN A 349 2.08 23.70 -23.37
CA GLN A 349 1.73 22.63 -22.43
C GLN A 349 0.22 22.51 -22.16
N VAL A 350 -0.61 23.43 -22.67
CA VAL A 350 -2.07 23.35 -22.52
C VAL A 350 -2.57 22.13 -23.30
N SER A 351 -3.25 21.23 -22.58
CA SER A 351 -3.78 19.95 -23.07
C SER A 351 -4.74 20.09 -24.25
N LEU A 352 -5.05 19.00 -24.95
CA LEU A 352 -6.06 19.00 -26.02
C LEU A 352 -7.50 19.20 -25.47
N GLY A 353 -7.68 19.15 -24.15
CA GLY A 353 -8.97 19.24 -23.49
C GLY A 353 -9.44 17.91 -22.91
N TYR A 354 -10.69 17.88 -22.46
CA TYR A 354 -11.34 16.70 -21.94
C TYR A 354 -11.97 15.84 -23.05
N ILE A 355 -12.01 14.53 -22.83
CA ILE A 355 -12.78 13.59 -23.64
C ILE A 355 -14.27 13.87 -23.43
N GLY A 356 -14.98 14.16 -24.53
CA GLY A 356 -16.39 14.50 -24.47
C GLY A 356 -16.68 15.86 -23.79
N SER A 357 -17.94 16.27 -23.85
CA SER A 357 -18.46 17.55 -23.33
C SER A 357 -17.79 18.81 -23.88
N VAL A 358 -18.38 19.35 -24.96
CA VAL A 358 -18.03 20.66 -25.54
C VAL A 358 -18.13 21.78 -24.49
N GLN A 359 -19.22 21.77 -23.71
CA GLN A 359 -19.51 22.79 -22.69
C GLN A 359 -18.43 22.86 -21.60
N LEU A 360 -17.98 21.70 -21.11
CA LEU A 360 -16.92 21.64 -20.10
C LEU A 360 -15.60 22.17 -20.67
N ASN A 361 -15.29 21.81 -21.92
CA ASN A 361 -14.11 22.29 -22.61
C ASN A 361 -14.15 23.80 -22.84
N GLU A 362 -15.25 24.37 -23.31
CA GLU A 362 -15.40 25.83 -23.50
C GLU A 362 -15.31 26.60 -22.19
N LYS A 363 -15.85 26.04 -21.10
CA LYS A 363 -15.77 26.65 -19.76
C LYS A 363 -14.35 26.65 -19.20
N SER A 364 -13.59 25.59 -19.44
CA SER A 364 -12.28 25.36 -18.82
C SER A 364 -11.12 25.86 -19.68
N PHE A 365 -11.28 25.86 -21.00
CA PHE A 365 -10.28 26.28 -21.97
C PHE A 365 -10.81 27.47 -22.78
N ILE A 366 -10.42 28.68 -22.36
CA ILE A 366 -10.90 29.93 -22.93
C ILE A 366 -9.92 30.49 -23.97
N SER A 367 -10.40 31.41 -24.81
CA SER A 367 -9.53 32.27 -25.60
C SER A 367 -9.31 33.60 -24.88
N TYR A 368 -8.06 34.03 -24.76
CA TYR A 368 -7.67 35.29 -24.14
C TYR A 368 -6.47 35.85 -24.90
N ASP A 369 -6.57 37.09 -25.39
CA ASP A 369 -5.54 37.74 -26.23
C ASP A 369 -5.04 36.89 -27.41
N GLY A 370 -5.94 36.12 -28.03
CA GLY A 370 -5.63 35.23 -29.16
C GLY A 370 -4.94 33.91 -28.77
N GLU A 371 -4.67 33.69 -27.49
CA GLU A 371 -4.12 32.44 -26.96
C GLU A 371 -5.22 31.57 -26.32
N ARG A 372 -4.97 30.25 -26.26
CA ARG A 372 -5.82 29.32 -25.53
C ARG A 372 -5.28 29.14 -24.12
N LEU A 373 -6.10 29.50 -23.12
CA LEU A 373 -5.75 29.37 -21.70
C LEU A 373 -6.58 28.29 -21.03
N TYR A 374 -5.99 27.56 -20.10
CA TYR A 374 -6.70 26.73 -19.13
C TYR A 374 -6.95 27.50 -17.83
N ARG A 375 -8.20 27.53 -17.37
CA ARG A 375 -8.62 28.13 -16.09
C ARG A 375 -8.46 27.12 -14.97
N THR A 376 -7.54 27.34 -14.03
CA THR A 376 -7.20 26.33 -13.02
C THR A 376 -8.20 26.23 -11.88
N GLY A 377 -8.95 27.31 -11.61
CA GLY A 377 -9.74 27.50 -10.40
C GLY A 377 -8.91 27.75 -9.12
N ASP A 378 -7.59 27.81 -9.23
CA ASP A 378 -6.70 28.16 -8.12
C ASP A 378 -6.58 29.68 -8.00
N LEU A 379 -6.66 30.18 -6.77
CA LEU A 379 -6.46 31.59 -6.43
C LEU A 379 -5.00 31.82 -6.06
N VAL A 380 -4.40 32.82 -6.68
CA VAL A 380 -2.98 33.13 -6.54
C VAL A 380 -2.72 34.64 -6.48
N GLN A 381 -1.51 35.01 -6.06
CA GLN A 381 -0.97 36.37 -6.17
C GLN A 381 0.36 36.36 -6.90
N GLN A 382 0.46 37.16 -7.96
CA GLN A 382 1.74 37.39 -8.64
C GLN A 382 2.56 38.42 -7.85
N GLN A 383 3.78 38.05 -7.48
CA GLN A 383 4.70 38.88 -6.73
C GLN A 383 5.52 39.80 -7.65
N PRO A 384 6.12 40.89 -7.12
CA PRO A 384 6.93 41.81 -7.93
C PRO A 384 8.15 41.18 -8.62
N ASP A 385 8.69 40.10 -8.06
CA ASP A 385 9.79 39.33 -8.66
C ASP A 385 9.32 38.37 -9.77
N GLY A 386 8.02 38.34 -10.07
CA GLY A 386 7.39 37.48 -11.07
C GLY A 386 6.98 36.11 -10.55
N SER A 387 7.23 35.81 -9.27
CA SER A 387 6.80 34.54 -8.68
C SER A 387 5.32 34.50 -8.34
N ILE A 388 4.80 33.31 -8.10
CA ILE A 388 3.39 33.09 -7.83
C ILE A 388 3.23 32.49 -6.43
N ARG A 389 2.43 33.14 -5.58
CA ARG A 389 2.00 32.62 -4.28
C ARG A 389 0.62 32.00 -4.39
N PHE A 390 0.48 30.78 -3.91
CA PHE A 390 -0.78 30.05 -3.86
C PHE A 390 -1.61 30.49 -2.65
N ILE A 391 -2.87 30.87 -2.86
CA ILE A 391 -3.77 31.33 -1.81
C ILE A 391 -4.82 30.27 -1.45
N GLY A 392 -5.35 29.56 -2.46
CA GLY A 392 -6.39 28.56 -2.25
C GLY A 392 -7.14 28.20 -3.53
N ARG A 393 -8.37 27.70 -3.40
CA ARG A 393 -9.26 27.40 -4.52
C ARG A 393 -10.54 28.23 -4.46
N LYS A 394 -11.09 28.53 -5.64
CA LYS A 394 -12.37 29.25 -5.77
C LYS A 394 -13.60 28.33 -5.66
N ASP A 395 -13.41 27.03 -5.89
CA ASP A 395 -14.45 26.01 -5.95
C ASP A 395 -14.35 25.02 -4.78
N THR A 396 -15.26 24.04 -4.74
CA THR A 396 -15.32 23.00 -3.70
C THR A 396 -14.34 21.86 -3.96
N GLN A 397 -13.46 21.98 -4.97
CA GLN A 397 -12.47 20.96 -5.25
C GLN A 397 -11.38 21.01 -4.17
N VAL A 398 -10.96 19.83 -3.72
CA VAL A 398 -9.95 19.70 -2.67
C VAL A 398 -8.83 18.78 -3.11
N LYS A 399 -7.64 18.98 -2.54
CA LYS A 399 -6.51 18.08 -2.73
C LYS A 399 -6.22 17.40 -1.40
N ILE A 400 -6.55 16.12 -1.30
CA ILE A 400 -6.42 15.33 -0.08
C ILE A 400 -5.53 14.13 -0.39
N ARG A 401 -4.42 13.99 0.33
CA ARG A 401 -3.44 12.89 0.21
C ARG A 401 -2.85 12.75 -1.21
N GLY A 402 -2.66 13.87 -1.90
CA GLY A 402 -2.18 13.97 -3.28
C GLY A 402 -3.26 13.76 -4.33
N PHE A 403 -4.49 13.40 -3.93
CA PHE A 403 -5.60 13.20 -4.84
C PHE A 403 -6.42 14.47 -5.02
N ARG A 404 -6.69 14.83 -6.28
CA ARG A 404 -7.67 15.84 -6.65
C ARG A 404 -9.06 15.23 -6.52
N ILE A 405 -9.89 15.73 -5.60
CA ILE A 405 -11.23 15.20 -5.29
C ILE A 405 -12.28 16.29 -5.52
N GLU A 406 -13.29 15.95 -6.31
CA GLU A 406 -14.49 16.76 -6.50
C GLU A 406 -15.57 16.27 -5.52
N LEU A 407 -15.89 17.06 -4.50
CA LEU A 407 -16.89 16.67 -3.48
C LEU A 407 -18.27 16.40 -4.10
N THR A 408 -18.59 17.11 -5.19
CA THR A 408 -19.82 16.92 -5.96
C THR A 408 -19.88 15.54 -6.63
N GLU A 409 -18.76 14.95 -7.05
CA GLU A 409 -18.76 13.58 -7.62
C GLU A 409 -19.29 12.58 -6.59
N ILE A 410 -18.86 12.72 -5.34
CA ILE A 410 -19.28 11.87 -4.23
C ILE A 410 -20.74 12.13 -3.90
N ALA A 411 -21.13 13.40 -3.77
CA ALA A 411 -22.50 13.79 -3.46
C ALA A 411 -23.51 13.31 -4.52
N GLU A 412 -23.19 13.44 -5.82
CA GLU A 412 -24.05 12.97 -6.90
C GLU A 412 -24.20 11.46 -6.94
N ARG A 413 -23.17 10.70 -6.56
CA ARG A 413 -23.24 9.23 -6.45
C ARG A 413 -24.14 8.82 -5.30
N LEU A 414 -23.97 9.45 -4.15
CA LEU A 414 -24.86 9.26 -3.00
C LEU A 414 -26.30 9.62 -3.34
N ASN A 415 -26.54 10.72 -4.07
CA ASN A 415 -27.88 11.13 -4.51
C ASN A 415 -28.54 10.19 -5.53
N ARG A 416 -27.79 9.27 -6.16
CA ARG A 416 -28.34 8.25 -7.07
C ARG A 416 -28.71 6.96 -6.34
N ASP A 417 -28.29 6.82 -5.09
CA ASP A 417 -28.61 5.67 -4.27
C ASP A 417 -30.13 5.68 -3.93
N PRO A 418 -30.86 4.57 -4.11
CA PRO A 418 -32.30 4.55 -3.88
C PRO A 418 -32.71 4.89 -2.45
N ASP A 419 -31.84 4.65 -1.46
CA ASP A 419 -32.15 4.87 -0.05
C ASP A 419 -31.83 6.30 0.41
N VAL A 420 -31.24 7.13 -0.45
CA VAL A 420 -30.81 8.50 -0.15
C VAL A 420 -31.65 9.51 -0.94
N GLU A 421 -32.43 10.34 -0.24
CA GLU A 421 -33.15 11.44 -0.89
C GLU A 421 -32.17 12.54 -1.32
N ARG A 422 -31.25 12.89 -0.41
CA ARG A 422 -30.21 13.90 -0.65
C ARG A 422 -28.95 13.60 0.14
N ALA A 423 -27.83 14.05 -0.38
CA ALA A 423 -26.53 13.97 0.24
C ALA A 423 -25.74 15.27 0.04
N HIS A 424 -24.90 15.58 1.03
CA HIS A 424 -23.94 16.67 0.97
C HIS A 424 -22.58 16.20 1.50
N VAL A 425 -21.50 16.57 0.82
CA VAL A 425 -20.14 16.12 1.17
C VAL A 425 -19.27 17.33 1.46
N VAL A 426 -18.54 17.29 2.56
CA VAL A 426 -17.68 18.38 3.05
C VAL A 426 -16.30 17.85 3.43
N VAL A 427 -15.33 18.75 3.56
CA VAL A 427 -14.06 18.46 4.24
C VAL A 427 -14.17 18.88 5.69
N VAL A 428 -13.76 18.00 6.59
CA VAL A 428 -13.73 18.21 8.04
C VAL A 428 -12.28 18.22 8.49
N GLU A 429 -11.87 19.27 9.19
CA GLU A 429 -10.56 19.29 9.85
C GLU A 429 -10.65 18.68 11.24
N ARG A 430 -9.90 17.60 11.49
CA ARG A 430 -9.86 16.92 12.79
C ARG A 430 -8.43 16.55 13.16
N ASN A 431 -7.92 17.12 14.25
CA ASN A 431 -6.56 16.90 14.75
C ASN A 431 -5.48 17.23 13.69
N GLY A 432 -5.67 18.33 12.95
CA GLY A 432 -4.76 18.77 11.88
C GLY A 432 -4.82 17.92 10.60
N ARG A 433 -5.86 17.08 10.45
CA ARG A 433 -6.09 16.23 9.27
C ARG A 433 -7.33 16.66 8.53
N GLN A 434 -7.30 16.59 7.20
CA GLN A 434 -8.47 16.76 6.35
C GLN A 434 -9.14 15.41 6.09
N LEU A 435 -10.40 15.28 6.49
CA LEU A 435 -11.24 14.09 6.32
C LEU A 435 -12.44 14.44 5.44
N LEU A 436 -12.95 13.45 4.71
CA LEU A 436 -14.20 13.60 3.97
C LEU A 436 -15.38 13.26 4.89
N GLY A 437 -16.38 14.13 4.96
CA GLY A 437 -17.61 13.92 5.72
C GLY A 437 -18.83 13.94 4.80
N ALA A 438 -19.73 12.96 4.94
CA ALA A 438 -20.98 12.87 4.21
C ALA A 438 -22.19 13.01 5.14
N TYR A 439 -23.09 13.92 4.78
CA TYR A 439 -24.41 14.03 5.36
C TYR A 439 -25.42 13.35 4.44
N LEU A 440 -26.29 12.50 4.99
CA LEU A 440 -27.31 11.75 4.26
C LEU A 440 -28.69 12.07 4.80
N GLN A 441 -29.62 12.39 3.91
CA GLN A 441 -31.06 12.43 4.17
C GLN A 441 -31.70 11.17 3.59
N PRO A 442 -32.29 10.28 4.41
CA PRO A 442 -32.90 9.05 3.92
C PRO A 442 -34.13 9.29 3.03
N SER A 443 -34.34 8.45 2.01
CA SER A 443 -35.56 8.43 1.19
C SER A 443 -36.79 8.00 1.99
N VAL A 444 -36.62 7.13 3.00
CA VAL A 444 -37.68 6.64 3.89
C VAL A 444 -37.20 6.71 5.34
N SER A 445 -37.97 7.39 6.19
CA SER A 445 -37.66 7.52 7.62
C SER A 445 -37.84 6.19 8.36
N GLY A 446 -36.86 5.79 9.17
CA GLY A 446 -36.97 4.66 10.11
C GLY A 446 -36.45 3.30 9.62
N ASN A 447 -36.06 3.17 8.34
CA ASN A 447 -35.44 1.97 7.77
C ASN A 447 -34.25 2.35 6.88
N PHE A 448 -33.27 3.04 7.45
CA PHE A 448 -32.09 3.53 6.74
C PHE A 448 -30.83 2.95 7.36
N HIS A 449 -30.05 2.23 6.55
CA HIS A 449 -28.79 1.62 6.95
C HIS A 449 -27.62 2.30 6.21
N PRO A 450 -26.93 3.28 6.83
CA PRO A 450 -25.82 4.00 6.20
C PRO A 450 -24.70 3.08 5.69
N GLU A 451 -24.50 1.93 6.33
CA GLU A 451 -23.48 0.95 5.91
C GLU A 451 -23.77 0.34 4.54
N GLU A 452 -25.04 0.09 4.19
CA GLU A 452 -25.39 -0.44 2.87
C GLU A 452 -25.13 0.58 1.75
N VAL A 453 -25.47 1.86 2.01
CA VAL A 453 -25.16 2.98 1.10
C VAL A 453 -23.65 3.10 0.89
N LYS A 454 -22.88 2.93 1.95
CA LYS A 454 -21.43 2.99 1.92
C LYS A 454 -20.81 1.85 1.12
N GLU A 455 -21.31 0.62 1.27
CA GLU A 455 -20.87 -0.53 0.47
C GLU A 455 -21.14 -0.31 -1.02
N ARG A 456 -22.34 0.18 -1.37
CA ARG A 456 -22.67 0.55 -2.75
C ARG A 456 -21.76 1.66 -3.29
N LEU A 457 -21.47 2.68 -2.48
CA LEU A 457 -20.53 3.74 -2.87
C LEU A 457 -19.11 3.21 -3.13
N ARG A 458 -18.62 2.27 -2.29
CA ARG A 458 -17.31 1.62 -2.47
C ARG A 458 -17.19 0.84 -3.78
N ALA A 459 -18.30 0.31 -4.29
CA ALA A 459 -18.33 -0.39 -5.58
C ALA A 459 -18.23 0.56 -6.79
N GLU A 460 -18.52 1.85 -6.62
CA GLU A 460 -18.53 2.84 -7.70
C GLU A 460 -17.33 3.79 -7.68
N LEU A 461 -16.87 4.16 -6.49
CA LEU A 461 -15.83 5.17 -6.30
C LEU A 461 -14.50 4.58 -5.83
N PRO A 462 -13.37 5.19 -6.20
CA PRO A 462 -12.06 4.84 -5.64
C PRO A 462 -12.05 5.01 -4.11
N TYR A 463 -11.26 4.17 -3.43
CA TYR A 463 -11.17 4.16 -1.96
C TYR A 463 -10.88 5.56 -1.36
N TYR A 464 -10.07 6.39 -2.03
CA TYR A 464 -9.69 7.71 -1.53
C TYR A 464 -10.82 8.75 -1.58
N MET A 465 -11.91 8.46 -2.30
CA MET A 465 -13.12 9.30 -2.40
C MET A 465 -14.21 8.88 -1.42
N ILE A 466 -14.04 7.78 -0.71
CA ILE A 466 -15.04 7.29 0.25
C ILE A 466 -14.98 8.18 1.51
N PRO A 467 -16.11 8.78 1.94
CA PRO A 467 -16.16 9.58 3.16
C PRO A 467 -15.68 8.80 4.39
N ASN A 468 -14.93 9.48 5.25
CA ASN A 468 -14.47 8.98 6.54
C ASN A 468 -15.56 9.11 7.61
N LEU A 469 -16.32 10.20 7.55
CA LEU A 469 -17.35 10.52 8.53
C LEU A 469 -18.72 10.49 7.85
N TRP A 470 -19.71 9.92 8.54
CA TRP A 470 -21.06 9.75 8.01
C TRP A 470 -22.06 10.23 9.06
N GLN A 471 -22.99 11.08 8.65
CA GLN A 471 -24.01 11.66 9.53
C GLN A 471 -25.37 11.61 8.84
N VAL A 472 -26.36 11.00 9.49
CA VAL A 472 -27.75 11.03 9.01
C VAL A 472 -28.42 12.29 9.53
N VAL A 473 -29.16 12.98 8.66
CA VAL A 473 -29.99 14.14 8.99
C VAL A 473 -31.42 13.87 8.56
N ASP A 474 -32.39 14.30 9.38
CA ASP A 474 -33.82 14.10 9.05
C ASP A 474 -34.22 14.90 7.81
N HIS A 475 -33.69 16.12 7.67
CA HIS A 475 -33.91 16.98 6.52
C HIS A 475 -32.79 18.02 6.38
N PHE A 476 -32.41 18.33 5.13
CA PHE A 476 -31.53 19.47 4.86
C PHE A 476 -32.30 20.80 4.97
N GLN A 477 -31.89 21.67 5.89
CA GLN A 477 -32.33 23.06 5.88
C GLN A 477 -31.83 23.78 4.63
N ARG A 478 -32.64 24.70 4.10
CA ARG A 478 -32.35 25.43 2.87
C ARG A 478 -32.18 26.92 3.15
N THR A 479 -31.26 27.53 2.42
CA THR A 479 -31.06 28.99 2.35
C THR A 479 -32.18 29.64 1.55
N ILE A 480 -32.26 30.98 1.59
CA ILE A 480 -33.21 31.80 0.80
C ILE A 480 -33.05 31.55 -0.72
N ASN A 481 -31.87 31.11 -1.17
CA ASN A 481 -31.58 30.78 -2.57
C ASN A 481 -31.80 29.28 -2.89
N ASP A 482 -32.55 28.56 -2.05
CA ASP A 482 -32.91 27.14 -2.20
C ASP A 482 -31.71 26.15 -2.20
N LYS A 483 -30.53 26.61 -1.78
CA LYS A 483 -29.34 25.76 -1.55
C LYS A 483 -29.32 25.19 -0.14
N ILE A 484 -28.72 24.02 0.08
CA ILE A 484 -28.48 23.46 1.42
C ILE A 484 -27.75 24.49 2.29
N ASP A 485 -28.28 24.78 3.48
CA ASP A 485 -27.62 25.62 4.46
C ASP A 485 -26.56 24.82 5.22
N VAL A 486 -25.33 24.88 4.70
CA VAL A 486 -24.16 24.18 5.26
C VAL A 486 -23.88 24.59 6.72
N ARG A 487 -24.27 25.80 7.13
CA ARG A 487 -24.06 26.29 8.51
C ARG A 487 -25.01 25.66 9.52
N ALA A 488 -26.14 25.16 9.05
CA ALA A 488 -27.14 24.47 9.87
C ALA A 488 -26.84 22.97 10.03
N LEU A 489 -25.81 22.44 9.36
CA LEU A 489 -25.44 21.03 9.47
C LEU A 489 -24.87 20.73 10.86
N PRO A 490 -25.29 19.63 11.51
CA PRO A 490 -24.76 19.24 12.80
C PRO A 490 -23.29 18.89 12.67
N ALA A 491 -22.48 19.16 13.70
CA ALA A 491 -21.09 18.73 13.70
C ALA A 491 -21.02 17.19 13.67
N PHE A 492 -20.01 16.64 12.97
CA PHE A 492 -19.70 15.21 13.07
C PHE A 492 -19.23 14.89 14.50
N THR A 493 -20.13 14.39 15.34
CA THR A 493 -19.78 13.88 16.67
C THR A 493 -19.11 12.52 16.50
N SER A 494 -18.02 12.28 17.24
CA SER A 494 -17.57 10.90 17.45
C SER A 494 -18.72 10.12 18.05
N LEU A 495 -19.06 8.97 17.48
CA LEU A 495 -19.89 8.00 18.19
C LEU A 495 -19.29 7.82 19.59
N GLU A 496 -20.11 7.96 20.63
CA GLU A 496 -19.77 7.44 21.95
C GLU A 496 -19.75 5.92 21.84
N LEU A 497 -18.63 5.40 21.32
CA LEU A 497 -18.42 3.96 21.26
C LEU A 497 -18.30 3.46 22.68
N LYS A 498 -19.06 2.41 22.98
CA LYS A 498 -18.93 1.69 24.24
C LYS A 498 -17.46 1.31 24.41
N TYR A 499 -16.83 1.83 25.46
CA TYR A 499 -15.42 1.57 25.69
C TYR A 499 -15.21 0.10 26.09
N VAL A 500 -14.55 -0.65 25.20
CA VAL A 500 -14.00 -1.98 25.50
C VAL A 500 -12.49 -1.87 25.68
N PRO A 501 -11.93 -2.23 26.86
CA PRO A 501 -10.52 -2.09 27.16
C PRO A 501 -9.67 -3.16 26.45
N PRO A 502 -8.36 -2.88 26.24
CA PRO A 502 -7.43 -3.89 25.77
C PRO A 502 -7.21 -4.96 26.84
N VAL A 503 -7.25 -6.23 26.41
CA VAL A 503 -6.97 -7.42 27.24
C VAL A 503 -5.75 -8.19 26.72
N HIS A 504 -5.31 -7.91 25.49
CA HIS A 504 -4.16 -8.54 24.86
C HIS A 504 -2.96 -7.55 24.76
N PRO A 505 -1.70 -7.99 24.94
CA PRO A 505 -0.52 -7.11 24.86
C PRO A 505 -0.43 -6.31 23.54
N GLY A 506 -0.75 -6.95 22.42
CA GLY A 506 -0.85 -6.28 21.11
C GLY A 506 -1.93 -5.19 21.07
N GLU A 507 -3.09 -5.40 21.72
CA GLU A 507 -4.15 -4.39 21.81
C GLU A 507 -3.66 -3.19 22.63
N VAL A 508 -2.90 -3.41 23.71
CA VAL A 508 -2.30 -2.34 24.52
C VAL A 508 -1.35 -1.49 23.67
N ILE A 509 -0.48 -2.12 22.89
CA ILE A 509 0.46 -1.43 21.99
C ILE A 509 -0.31 -0.60 20.95
N LEU A 510 -1.28 -1.21 20.25
CA LEU A 510 -2.02 -0.55 19.17
C LEU A 510 -2.93 0.57 19.70
N CYS A 511 -3.61 0.36 20.83
CA CYS A 511 -4.38 1.41 21.51
C CYS A 511 -3.47 2.58 21.92
N GLY A 512 -2.27 2.29 22.45
CA GLY A 512 -1.30 3.32 22.82
C GLY A 512 -0.84 4.16 21.61
N ILE A 513 -0.50 3.48 20.50
CA ILE A 513 -0.13 4.15 19.25
C ILE A 513 -1.26 5.04 18.75
N LEU A 514 -2.49 4.52 18.67
CA LEU A 514 -3.65 5.29 18.18
C LEU A 514 -4.02 6.44 19.09
N LYS A 515 -3.91 6.26 20.41
CA LYS A 515 -4.12 7.31 21.39
C LYS A 515 -3.20 8.51 21.13
N GLU A 516 -1.91 8.24 20.94
CA GLU A 516 -0.90 9.27 20.63
C GLU A 516 -1.10 9.88 19.23
N MET A 517 -1.31 9.04 18.22
CA MET A 517 -1.48 9.47 16.83
C MET A 517 -2.70 10.36 16.63
N LEU A 518 -3.81 10.00 17.28
CA LEU A 518 -5.11 10.67 17.12
C LEU A 518 -5.37 11.73 18.19
N GLY A 519 -4.53 11.83 19.23
CA GLY A 519 -4.75 12.76 20.35
C GLY A 519 -6.02 12.45 21.14
N LEU A 520 -6.41 11.17 21.21
CA LEU A 520 -7.61 10.73 21.94
C LEU A 520 -7.27 10.42 23.40
N PRO A 521 -8.22 10.56 24.35
CA PRO A 521 -7.98 10.15 25.74
C PRO A 521 -7.91 8.63 25.89
N GLN A 522 -8.73 7.91 25.11
CA GLN A 522 -8.85 6.45 25.10
C GLN A 522 -9.25 5.95 23.70
N VAL A 523 -8.90 4.71 23.39
CA VAL A 523 -9.28 4.00 22.16
C VAL A 523 -9.87 2.67 22.57
N SER A 524 -11.06 2.34 22.05
CA SER A 524 -11.66 1.01 22.26
C SER A 524 -11.12 0.03 21.24
N VAL A 525 -10.89 -1.21 21.66
CA VAL A 525 -10.40 -2.28 20.76
C VAL A 525 -11.42 -2.74 19.72
N GLU A 526 -12.70 -2.43 19.92
CA GLU A 526 -13.79 -2.77 18.99
C GLU A 526 -14.15 -1.60 18.07
N ALA A 527 -13.55 -0.42 18.25
CA ALA A 527 -13.78 0.72 17.37
C ALA A 527 -13.29 0.43 15.95
N ASP A 528 -14.10 0.76 14.95
CA ASP A 528 -13.70 0.69 13.55
C ASP A 528 -12.58 1.70 13.27
N LEU A 529 -11.43 1.19 12.86
CA LEU A 529 -10.24 1.97 12.54
C LEU A 529 -10.54 3.02 11.47
N ILE A 530 -11.32 2.69 10.44
CA ILE A 530 -11.55 3.61 9.32
C ILE A 530 -12.69 4.56 9.61
N ASP A 531 -13.77 4.05 10.20
CA ASP A 531 -15.05 4.76 10.28
C ASP A 531 -15.19 5.50 11.61
N ASP A 532 -14.95 4.78 12.71
CA ASP A 532 -15.07 5.34 14.05
C ASP A 532 -13.89 6.24 14.40
N LEU A 533 -12.68 5.75 14.13
CA LEU A 533 -11.43 6.49 14.40
C LEU A 533 -11.04 7.42 13.25
N GLY A 534 -11.69 7.29 12.08
CA GLY A 534 -11.40 8.11 10.91
C GLY A 534 -10.00 7.89 10.35
N LEU A 535 -9.41 6.69 10.49
CA LEU A 535 -8.07 6.43 9.98
C LEU A 535 -8.06 6.55 8.46
N THR A 536 -7.14 7.39 7.97
CA THR A 536 -6.83 7.51 6.56
C THR A 536 -5.77 6.48 6.15
N SER A 537 -5.55 6.28 4.86
CA SER A 537 -4.48 5.39 4.38
C SER A 537 -3.10 5.80 4.91
N LEU A 538 -2.85 7.10 5.11
CA LEU A 538 -1.63 7.59 5.75
C LEU A 538 -1.57 7.23 7.24
N ASP A 539 -2.70 7.31 7.94
CA ASP A 539 -2.75 6.88 9.34
C ASP A 539 -2.53 5.36 9.47
N MET A 540 -3.06 4.56 8.54
CA MET A 540 -2.80 3.11 8.52
C MET A 540 -1.32 2.82 8.29
N LEU A 541 -0.67 3.54 7.37
CA LEU A 541 0.78 3.43 7.15
C LEU A 541 1.58 3.73 8.40
N ARG A 542 1.21 4.81 9.10
CA ARG A 542 1.85 5.20 10.35
C ARG A 542 1.58 4.20 11.47
N LEU A 543 0.35 3.71 11.61
CA LEU A 543 -0.03 2.68 12.58
C LEU A 543 0.82 1.43 12.39
N VAL A 544 0.89 0.92 11.15
CA VAL A 544 1.69 -0.25 10.78
C VAL A 544 3.17 -0.03 11.09
N THR A 545 3.71 1.11 10.68
CA THR A 545 5.11 1.46 10.91
C THR A 545 5.44 1.48 12.41
N GLU A 546 4.64 2.17 13.22
CA GLU A 546 4.86 2.29 14.67
C GLU A 546 4.60 0.98 15.41
N ALA A 547 3.61 0.19 14.97
CA ALA A 547 3.32 -1.13 15.53
C ALA A 547 4.47 -2.09 15.27
N ASN A 548 4.99 -2.13 14.04
CA ASN A 548 6.13 -2.96 13.66
C ASN A 548 7.39 -2.59 14.46
N LYS A 549 7.66 -1.29 14.67
CA LYS A 549 8.77 -0.82 15.53
C LYS A 549 8.62 -1.27 16.98
N LYS A 550 7.40 -1.31 17.51
CA LYS A 550 7.07 -1.72 18.88
C LYS A 550 6.85 -3.23 19.03
N GLY A 551 7.26 -4.05 18.05
CA GLY A 551 7.17 -5.51 18.14
C GLY A 551 5.77 -6.08 17.98
N CYS A 552 4.84 -5.30 17.39
CA CYS A 552 3.49 -5.73 17.05
C CYS A 552 3.33 -5.78 15.51
N PRO A 553 3.88 -6.80 14.83
CA PRO A 553 3.92 -6.81 13.37
C PRO A 553 2.53 -6.98 12.76
N ILE A 554 2.10 -5.95 12.03
CA ILE A 554 0.86 -5.86 11.26
C ILE A 554 1.19 -5.34 9.84
N ASN A 555 0.24 -5.41 8.92
CA ASN A 555 0.39 -4.81 7.58
C ASN A 555 -0.86 -4.01 7.21
N VAL A 556 -0.76 -3.13 6.20
CA VAL A 556 -1.87 -2.25 5.81
C VAL A 556 -3.08 -3.04 5.32
N SER A 557 -2.87 -4.16 4.63
CA SER A 557 -3.96 -5.02 4.17
C SER A 557 -4.80 -5.54 5.33
N ALA A 558 -4.15 -5.99 6.41
CA ALA A 558 -4.80 -6.45 7.62
C ALA A 558 -5.62 -5.35 8.30
N VAL A 559 -5.15 -4.10 8.27
CA VAL A 559 -5.92 -2.95 8.80
C VAL A 559 -7.23 -2.76 8.04
N TYR A 560 -7.22 -2.87 6.71
CA TYR A 560 -8.44 -2.79 5.90
C TYR A 560 -9.38 -3.97 6.13
N THR A 561 -8.85 -5.19 6.23
CA THR A 561 -9.66 -6.41 6.39
C THR A 561 -10.27 -6.52 7.78
N ALA A 562 -9.48 -6.28 8.82
CA ALA A 562 -9.88 -6.47 10.20
C ALA A 562 -10.90 -5.44 10.68
N ARG A 563 -10.77 -4.21 10.18
CA ARG A 563 -11.59 -3.05 10.51
C ARG A 563 -11.51 -2.59 11.98
N ASN A 564 -11.21 -3.42 12.96
CA ASN A 564 -10.97 -3.02 14.37
C ASN A 564 -9.69 -3.65 14.95
N LEU A 565 -9.23 -3.17 16.11
CA LEU A 565 -7.97 -3.61 16.72
C LEU A 565 -7.97 -5.06 17.16
N ARG A 566 -9.08 -5.53 17.73
CA ARG A 566 -9.20 -6.91 18.21
C ARG A 566 -9.08 -7.89 17.04
N ARG A 567 -9.78 -7.64 15.94
CA ARG A 567 -9.67 -8.43 14.71
C ARG A 567 -8.34 -8.26 14.01
N LEU A 568 -7.68 -7.11 14.16
CA LEU A 568 -6.40 -6.85 13.49
C LEU A 568 -5.31 -7.81 13.93
N LEU A 569 -5.37 -8.24 15.18
CA LEU A 569 -4.44 -9.25 15.72
C LEU A 569 -4.82 -10.68 15.34
N LEU A 570 -6.01 -10.87 14.75
CA LEU A 570 -6.53 -12.17 14.31
C LEU A 570 -6.40 -12.36 12.79
N VAL A 571 -6.23 -11.30 12.01
CA VAL A 571 -6.03 -11.42 10.54
C VAL A 571 -4.70 -12.16 10.29
N PRO A 572 -4.73 -13.32 9.61
CA PRO A 572 -3.51 -14.03 9.31
C PRO A 572 -2.61 -13.22 8.40
N ARG A 573 -1.31 -13.32 8.68
CA ARG A 573 -0.27 -12.68 7.87
C ARG A 573 -0.26 -13.32 6.48
N GLN A 574 -0.08 -12.49 5.44
CA GLN A 574 -0.08 -12.94 4.03
C GLN A 574 1.01 -13.99 3.74
N GLU A 575 2.09 -14.02 4.52
CA GLU A 575 3.09 -15.08 4.47
C GLU A 575 3.20 -15.71 5.87
N PRO A 576 2.88 -17.00 6.01
CA PRO A 576 2.92 -17.68 7.31
C PRO A 576 4.33 -17.96 7.79
N ILE A 577 5.34 -17.81 6.93
CA ILE A 577 6.74 -18.02 7.27
C ILE A 577 7.50 -16.76 6.91
N TYR A 578 8.10 -16.10 7.90
CA TYR A 578 8.72 -14.79 7.71
C TYR A 578 9.87 -14.55 8.70
N TRP A 579 10.77 -13.62 8.37
CA TRP A 579 11.84 -13.20 9.29
C TRP A 579 11.31 -12.19 10.31
N TYR A 580 11.37 -12.49 11.61
CA TYR A 580 11.03 -11.52 12.66
C TYR A 580 12.17 -10.50 12.85
N ARG A 581 13.41 -10.99 12.89
CA ARG A 581 14.62 -10.19 13.03
C ARG A 581 15.73 -10.81 12.21
N GLN A 582 16.24 -10.06 11.24
CA GLN A 582 17.33 -10.47 10.36
C GLN A 582 18.28 -9.30 10.16
N GLN A 583 19.59 -9.53 10.36
CA GLN A 583 20.59 -8.49 10.13
C GLN A 583 21.66 -8.89 9.13
N ASN A 584 22.17 -10.13 9.23
CA ASN A 584 23.32 -10.56 8.46
C ASN A 584 23.27 -12.08 8.22
N LEU A 585 23.59 -12.51 7.00
CA LEU A 585 23.67 -13.90 6.57
C LEU A 585 24.56 -14.79 7.45
N LYS A 586 25.53 -14.21 8.17
CA LYS A 586 26.44 -14.96 9.06
C LYS A 586 25.86 -15.34 10.43
N LYS A 587 24.77 -14.69 10.89
CA LYS A 587 24.18 -15.04 12.19
C LYS A 587 23.47 -16.39 12.10
N PRO A 588 23.67 -17.29 13.08
CA PRO A 588 22.89 -18.52 13.15
C PRO A 588 21.41 -18.23 13.40
N VAL A 589 20.55 -19.12 12.92
CA VAL A 589 19.10 -18.94 12.89
C VAL A 589 18.43 -19.78 13.96
N ILE A 590 17.49 -19.19 14.68
CA ILE A 590 16.50 -19.91 15.48
C ILE A 590 15.16 -19.84 14.74
N ILE A 591 14.55 -21.01 14.51
CA ILE A 591 13.23 -21.09 13.89
C ILE A 591 12.18 -21.26 14.99
N LEU A 592 11.26 -20.30 15.09
CA LEU A 592 10.13 -20.29 16.03
C LEU A 592 8.93 -20.94 15.36
N VAL A 593 8.49 -22.10 15.85
CA VAL A 593 7.37 -22.85 15.29
C VAL A 593 6.14 -22.66 16.17
N CYS A 594 5.16 -21.93 15.66
CA CYS A 594 3.91 -21.65 16.36
C CYS A 594 2.92 -22.82 16.24
N GLY A 595 2.15 -23.07 17.30
CA GLY A 595 1.15 -24.14 17.37
C GLY A 595 -0.25 -23.69 16.91
N SER A 596 -1.31 -24.14 17.60
CA SER A 596 -2.72 -23.84 17.27
C SER A 596 -3.26 -22.52 17.81
N ALA A 597 -2.44 -21.61 18.35
CA ALA A 597 -2.87 -20.24 18.62
C ALA A 597 -1.82 -19.19 18.19
N TYR A 598 -2.26 -17.95 17.93
CA TYR A 598 -1.46 -16.76 17.56
C TYR A 598 -0.58 -16.25 18.72
N PHE A 599 0.19 -17.14 19.34
CA PHE A 599 1.09 -16.84 20.46
C PHE A 599 2.51 -16.44 19.99
N ASN A 600 2.70 -16.11 18.72
CA ASN A 600 3.99 -15.68 18.18
C ASN A 600 4.60 -14.52 19.00
N HIS A 601 3.77 -13.61 19.52
CA HIS A 601 4.20 -12.51 20.37
C HIS A 601 4.79 -12.95 21.71
N LEU A 602 4.39 -14.10 22.26
CA LEU A 602 5.00 -14.65 23.48
C LEU A 602 6.48 -14.99 23.25
N TYR A 603 6.85 -15.39 22.02
CA TYR A 603 8.24 -15.64 21.67
C TYR A 603 9.02 -14.36 21.38
N PHE A 604 8.38 -13.22 21.13
CA PHE A 604 9.11 -12.03 20.69
C PHE A 604 9.99 -11.44 21.79
N ASN A 605 9.57 -11.51 23.06
CA ASN A 605 10.42 -11.15 24.18
C ASN A 605 11.68 -12.05 24.27
N LEU A 606 11.53 -13.35 24.04
CA LEU A 606 12.64 -14.30 23.94
C LEU A 606 13.55 -13.94 22.75
N ALA A 607 12.94 -13.71 21.58
CA ALA A 607 13.64 -13.43 20.34
C ALA A 607 14.43 -12.12 20.39
N ASP A 608 13.84 -11.03 20.88
CA ASP A 608 14.50 -9.73 20.98
C ASP A 608 15.72 -9.78 21.91
N ARG A 609 15.66 -10.57 22.99
CA ARG A 609 16.79 -10.74 23.90
C ARG A 609 17.91 -11.63 23.36
N LEU A 610 17.59 -12.57 22.50
CA LEU A 610 18.54 -13.45 21.84
C LEU A 610 19.05 -12.89 20.49
N TYR A 611 18.36 -11.89 19.93
CA TYR A 611 18.67 -11.28 18.62
C TYR A 611 20.11 -10.75 18.45
N PRO A 612 20.80 -10.26 19.49
CA PRO A 612 22.21 -9.91 19.37
C PRO A 612 23.08 -11.07 18.85
N LYS A 613 22.70 -12.34 19.12
CA LYS A 613 23.44 -13.54 18.74
C LYS A 613 22.80 -14.36 17.61
N TYR A 614 21.48 -14.32 17.47
CA TYR A 614 20.73 -15.17 16.53
C TYR A 614 19.80 -14.34 15.65
N ASP A 615 19.58 -14.78 14.40
CA ASP A 615 18.47 -14.31 13.57
C ASP A 615 17.24 -15.21 13.81
N PHE A 616 16.04 -14.67 13.64
CA PHE A 616 14.78 -15.37 13.96
C PHE A 616 13.89 -15.51 12.74
N LEU A 617 13.67 -16.77 12.34
CA LEU A 617 12.67 -17.15 11.34
C LEU A 617 11.43 -17.64 12.08
N VAL A 618 10.26 -17.13 11.74
CA VAL A 618 8.99 -17.55 12.34
C VAL A 618 8.25 -18.42 11.34
N VAL A 619 7.80 -19.57 11.81
CA VAL A 619 6.76 -20.39 11.19
C VAL A 619 5.50 -20.13 12.02
N ASP A 620 4.68 -19.21 11.53
CA ASP A 620 3.46 -18.75 12.19
C ASP A 620 2.35 -19.78 12.10
N ALA A 621 1.36 -19.62 12.95
CA ALA A 621 0.19 -20.47 12.94
C ALA A 621 -0.73 -20.10 11.75
N ILE A 622 -1.02 -21.06 10.89
CA ILE A 622 -1.72 -20.84 9.61
C ILE A 622 -3.19 -21.19 9.78
N TYR A 623 -4.10 -20.21 9.75
CA TYR A 623 -5.55 -20.47 9.91
C TYR A 623 -6.33 -20.25 8.62
N ASP A 624 -6.19 -19.10 7.95
CA ASP A 624 -6.98 -18.83 6.73
C ASP A 624 -6.51 -19.58 5.48
N HIS A 625 -5.32 -20.20 5.50
CA HIS A 625 -4.88 -21.07 4.40
C HIS A 625 -5.16 -22.55 4.63
N PHE A 626 -5.61 -22.94 5.82
CA PHE A 626 -5.76 -24.35 6.19
C PHE A 626 -6.82 -25.07 5.34
N ASN A 627 -7.95 -24.42 5.05
CA ASN A 627 -8.99 -24.98 4.16
C ASN A 627 -8.52 -25.24 2.71
N LYS A 628 -7.37 -24.68 2.29
CA LYS A 628 -6.81 -24.89 0.94
C LYS A 628 -5.50 -25.67 0.90
N VAL A 629 -4.74 -25.77 2.00
CA VAL A 629 -3.32 -26.19 1.97
C VAL A 629 -3.00 -27.43 2.80
N ALA A 630 -3.80 -27.83 3.81
CA ALA A 630 -3.48 -29.05 4.55
C ALA A 630 -4.72 -29.75 5.13
N THR A 631 -4.92 -31.00 4.74
CA THR A 631 -5.93 -31.90 5.37
C THR A 631 -5.34 -32.77 6.48
N ASP A 632 -4.02 -32.78 6.63
CA ASP A 632 -3.27 -33.52 7.66
C ASP A 632 -1.94 -32.83 8.07
N ILE A 633 -1.36 -33.25 9.19
CA ILE A 633 -0.09 -32.70 9.71
C ILE A 633 1.14 -32.99 8.82
N PRO A 634 1.31 -34.17 8.20
CA PRO A 634 2.37 -34.40 7.23
C PRO A 634 2.40 -33.37 6.09
N GLU A 635 1.26 -33.08 5.47
CA GLU A 635 1.13 -32.10 4.37
C GLU A 635 1.55 -30.69 4.83
N LEU A 636 1.18 -30.31 6.06
CA LEU A 636 1.60 -29.05 6.67
C LEU A 636 3.11 -28.97 6.87
N LEU A 637 3.73 -30.04 7.37
CA LEU A 637 5.18 -30.08 7.56
C LEU A 637 5.93 -30.06 6.22
N GLU A 638 5.40 -30.72 5.18
CA GLU A 638 5.94 -30.61 3.81
C GLU A 638 5.88 -29.18 3.28
N TYR A 639 4.77 -28.48 3.52
CA TYR A 639 4.64 -27.06 3.20
C TYR A 639 5.67 -26.21 3.96
N TYR A 640 5.85 -26.43 5.26
CA TYR A 640 6.86 -25.73 6.06
C TYR A 640 8.26 -25.95 5.51
N VAL A 641 8.65 -27.19 5.23
CA VAL A 641 9.96 -27.50 4.66
C VAL A 641 10.17 -26.81 3.33
N ARG A 642 9.23 -26.95 2.39
CA ARG A 642 9.33 -26.33 1.05
C ARG A 642 9.53 -24.82 1.10
N THR A 643 8.95 -24.17 2.11
CA THR A 643 8.98 -22.72 2.27
C THR A 643 10.22 -22.26 3.06
N VAL A 644 10.61 -22.99 4.10
CA VAL A 644 11.79 -22.69 4.94
C VAL A 644 13.10 -22.94 4.19
N GLN A 645 13.20 -24.04 3.42
CA GLN A 645 14.41 -24.46 2.70
C GLN A 645 15.12 -23.33 1.94
N PRO A 646 14.44 -22.57 1.04
CA PRO A 646 15.10 -21.49 0.31
C PRO A 646 15.58 -20.35 1.23
N MET A 647 14.92 -20.12 2.36
CA MET A 647 15.25 -19.03 3.29
C MET A 647 16.52 -19.32 4.11
N ILE A 648 16.84 -20.60 4.34
CA ILE A 648 17.97 -21.02 5.19
C ILE A 648 19.15 -21.64 4.40
N ARG A 649 19.09 -21.68 3.06
CA ARG A 649 20.02 -22.44 2.19
C ARG A 649 21.51 -22.18 2.43
N GLU A 650 21.88 -21.01 2.93
CA GLU A 650 23.27 -20.60 3.20
C GLU A 650 23.51 -20.22 4.66
N ARG A 651 22.62 -20.65 5.55
CA ARG A 651 22.63 -20.26 6.96
C ARG A 651 22.82 -21.46 7.87
N THR A 652 23.49 -21.22 9.00
CA THR A 652 23.54 -22.19 10.09
C THR A 652 22.23 -22.12 10.88
N VAL A 653 21.42 -23.17 10.86
CA VAL A 653 20.27 -23.29 11.77
C VAL A 653 20.77 -23.80 13.11
N TYR A 654 20.69 -22.96 14.14
CA TYR A 654 21.09 -23.32 15.50
C TYR A 654 20.03 -24.20 16.16
N ALA A 655 18.77 -23.77 16.11
CA ALA A 655 17.69 -24.46 16.80
C ALA A 655 16.33 -24.25 16.16
N LEU A 656 15.43 -25.20 16.40
CA LEU A 656 13.99 -25.00 16.33
C LEU A 656 13.44 -24.93 17.74
N THR A 657 12.38 -24.16 17.95
CA THR A 657 11.67 -24.16 19.22
C THR A 657 10.18 -23.95 19.01
N GLY A 658 9.37 -24.56 19.86
CA GLY A 658 7.94 -24.42 19.84
C GLY A 658 7.34 -24.68 21.22
N PHE A 659 6.29 -23.92 21.53
CA PHE A 659 5.53 -23.91 22.76
C PHE A 659 4.24 -24.73 22.60
N CYS A 660 3.90 -25.52 23.61
CA CYS A 660 2.73 -26.40 23.59
C CYS A 660 2.74 -27.28 22.32
N MET A 661 1.71 -27.19 21.48
CA MET A 661 1.59 -27.91 20.20
C MET A 661 2.70 -27.56 19.21
N GLY A 662 3.26 -26.35 19.27
CA GLY A 662 4.37 -25.95 18.41
C GLY A 662 5.62 -26.81 18.61
N THR A 663 5.79 -27.44 19.76
CA THR A 663 6.91 -28.36 20.04
C THR A 663 6.95 -29.52 19.05
N GLU A 664 5.82 -30.16 18.80
CA GLU A 664 5.73 -31.34 17.93
C GLU A 664 5.92 -30.96 16.46
N LEU A 665 5.38 -29.81 16.06
CA LEU A 665 5.65 -29.24 14.74
C LEU A 665 7.14 -28.91 14.58
N ALA A 666 7.80 -28.40 15.64
CA ALA A 666 9.24 -28.17 15.63
C ALA A 666 10.05 -29.47 15.51
N VAL A 667 9.65 -30.54 16.21
CA VAL A 667 10.29 -31.87 16.10
C VAL A 667 10.11 -32.43 14.67
N GLY A 668 8.89 -32.40 14.14
CA GLY A 668 8.58 -32.87 12.79
C GLY A 668 9.32 -32.08 11.71
N LEU A 669 9.35 -30.75 11.83
CA LEU A 669 10.07 -29.88 10.91
C LEU A 669 11.60 -30.12 10.99
N ALA A 670 12.15 -30.31 12.19
CA ALA A 670 13.57 -30.63 12.36
C ALA A 670 13.93 -31.95 11.67
N GLU A 671 13.12 -32.99 11.85
CA GLU A 671 13.31 -34.29 11.19
C GLU A 671 13.22 -34.19 9.66
N MET A 672 12.28 -33.42 9.13
CA MET A 672 12.16 -33.28 7.68
C MET A 672 13.23 -32.38 7.07
N LEU A 673 13.68 -31.34 7.78
CA LEU A 673 14.87 -30.56 7.38
C LEU A 673 16.13 -31.42 7.42
N HIS A 674 16.27 -32.31 8.39
CA HIS A 674 17.36 -33.28 8.43
C HIS A 674 17.33 -34.20 7.21
N ARG A 675 16.19 -34.82 6.91
CA ARG A 675 16.04 -35.72 5.74
C ARG A 675 16.29 -35.02 4.41
N SER A 676 15.86 -33.76 4.29
CA SER A 676 15.87 -33.04 3.01
C SER A 676 17.12 -32.19 2.76
N MET A 677 17.75 -31.66 3.81
CA MET A 677 18.92 -30.77 3.70
C MET A 677 20.15 -31.27 4.48
N GLY A 678 20.03 -32.33 5.29
CA GLY A 678 21.11 -32.80 6.17
C GLY A 678 21.39 -31.90 7.38
N ILE A 679 20.52 -30.92 7.66
CA ILE A 679 20.67 -29.99 8.80
C ILE A 679 20.17 -30.66 10.08
N MET A 680 20.97 -30.67 11.15
CA MET A 680 20.59 -31.24 12.45
C MET A 680 20.61 -30.16 13.56
N PRO A 681 19.57 -29.32 13.64
CA PRO A 681 19.46 -28.28 14.66
C PRO A 681 19.08 -28.87 16.04
N LYS A 682 19.31 -28.11 17.12
CA LYS A 682 18.71 -28.44 18.43
C LYS A 682 17.21 -28.21 18.40
N VAL A 683 16.43 -28.96 19.17
CA VAL A 683 15.00 -28.68 19.37
C VAL A 683 14.75 -28.33 20.84
N PHE A 684 14.30 -27.11 21.11
CA PHE A 684 13.86 -26.68 22.43
C PHE A 684 12.33 -26.82 22.53
N ALA A 685 11.89 -27.86 23.21
CA ALA A 685 10.50 -28.17 23.51
C ALA A 685 10.02 -27.37 24.72
N LEU A 686 9.16 -26.37 24.51
CA LEU A 686 8.70 -25.45 25.55
C LEU A 686 7.29 -25.84 26.01
N ASP A 687 7.17 -26.43 27.19
CA ASP A 687 5.94 -26.91 27.79
C ASP A 687 5.02 -27.69 26.83
N GLY A 688 5.64 -28.43 25.90
CA GLY A 688 4.98 -29.31 24.96
C GLY A 688 4.85 -30.72 25.52
N GLN A 689 3.86 -31.46 25.04
CA GLN A 689 3.70 -32.88 25.39
C GLN A 689 4.25 -33.73 24.25
N ALA A 690 5.12 -34.70 24.56
CA ALA A 690 5.52 -35.72 23.61
C ALA A 690 4.35 -36.69 23.38
N TRP A 691 3.69 -36.54 22.23
CA TRP A 691 2.78 -37.51 21.64
C TRP A 691 1.53 -37.90 22.46
N GLN A 692 0.42 -37.21 22.16
CA GLN A 692 -0.91 -37.49 22.71
C GLN A 692 -1.62 -38.66 22.00
N ASN A 693 -2.30 -39.50 22.78
CA ASN A 693 -3.22 -40.53 22.27
C ASN A 693 -4.44 -39.84 21.62
N PRO A 694 -4.66 -39.99 20.29
CA PRO A 694 -5.79 -39.37 19.60
C PRO A 694 -7.16 -39.72 20.21
N ALA A 695 -7.26 -40.90 20.85
CA ALA A 695 -8.49 -41.38 21.46
C ALA A 695 -8.86 -40.64 22.77
N LEU A 696 -7.92 -39.93 23.40
CA LEU A 696 -8.16 -39.16 24.63
C LEU A 696 -8.63 -37.73 24.37
N CYS A 697 -8.49 -37.24 23.13
CA CYS A 697 -8.75 -35.85 22.77
C CYS A 697 -9.97 -35.67 21.84
N GLN A 698 -10.63 -36.75 21.45
CA GLN A 698 -11.95 -36.67 20.82
C GLN A 698 -12.93 -36.05 21.82
N ASN A 699 -13.43 -34.86 21.52
CA ASN A 699 -14.29 -34.02 22.36
C ASN A 699 -13.57 -33.17 23.43
N TYR A 700 -12.35 -32.72 23.18
CA TYR A 700 -11.73 -31.66 23.99
C TYR A 700 -12.62 -30.40 23.98
N PRO A 701 -13.13 -29.93 25.13
CA PRO A 701 -13.94 -28.72 25.15
C PRO A 701 -13.07 -27.54 24.75
N LEU A 702 -13.57 -26.81 23.75
CA LEU A 702 -13.20 -25.49 23.28
C LEU A 702 -12.14 -24.76 24.14
N LEU A 703 -10.95 -24.52 23.58
CA LEU A 703 -10.06 -23.48 24.10
C LEU A 703 -10.78 -22.14 23.89
N VAL A 704 -11.54 -21.70 24.89
CA VAL A 704 -12.26 -20.43 24.90
C VAL A 704 -11.38 -19.37 25.53
N PHE A 705 -10.99 -18.40 24.73
CA PHE A 705 -10.29 -17.21 25.17
C PHE A 705 -11.27 -16.06 25.39
N PRO A 706 -10.98 -15.12 26.31
CA PRO A 706 -11.78 -13.92 26.47
C PRO A 706 -11.92 -13.16 25.13
N GLY A 707 -13.15 -13.00 24.66
CA GLY A 707 -13.44 -12.31 23.40
C GLY A 707 -13.48 -13.19 22.15
N ASP A 708 -13.34 -14.51 22.29
CA ASP A 708 -13.62 -15.41 21.18
C ASP A 708 -15.10 -15.39 20.79
N THR A 709 -15.37 -15.42 19.48
CA THR A 709 -16.71 -15.73 18.94
C THR A 709 -16.85 -17.23 18.77
N ASP A 710 -18.08 -17.76 18.83
CA ASP A 710 -18.35 -19.19 18.65
C ASP A 710 -17.69 -19.79 17.38
N GLU A 711 -17.57 -18.98 16.32
CA GLU A 711 -16.91 -19.37 15.08
C GLU A 711 -15.41 -19.58 15.25
N MET A 712 -14.70 -18.63 15.86
CA MET A 712 -13.25 -18.76 16.15
C MET A 712 -12.97 -19.98 17.02
N VAL A 713 -13.84 -20.23 18.00
CA VAL A 713 -13.68 -21.38 18.88
C VAL A 713 -13.92 -22.69 18.10
N ARG A 714 -14.92 -22.74 17.21
CA ARG A 714 -15.18 -23.89 16.33
C ARG A 714 -14.00 -24.18 15.40
N GLU A 715 -13.47 -23.18 14.72
CA GLU A 715 -12.35 -23.32 13.77
C GLU A 715 -11.08 -23.83 14.46
N ARG A 716 -10.72 -23.22 15.61
CA ARG A 716 -9.58 -23.68 16.41
C ARG A 716 -9.74 -25.13 16.85
N ASN A 717 -10.95 -25.53 17.24
CA ASN A 717 -11.23 -26.90 17.62
C ASN A 717 -11.13 -27.88 16.45
N GLU A 718 -11.56 -27.50 15.25
CA GLU A 718 -11.41 -28.33 14.06
C GLU A 718 -9.93 -28.62 13.76
N ILE A 719 -9.07 -27.62 13.88
CA ILE A 719 -7.61 -27.77 13.68
C ILE A 719 -6.97 -28.65 14.75
N ILE A 720 -7.32 -28.42 16.02
CA ILE A 720 -6.87 -29.26 17.13
C ILE A 720 -7.28 -30.73 16.89
N ASN A 721 -8.50 -30.95 16.39
CA ASN A 721 -8.98 -32.28 16.02
C ASN A 721 -8.25 -32.85 14.80
N ILE A 722 -7.91 -32.06 13.78
CA ILE A 722 -7.09 -32.52 12.63
C ILE A 722 -5.71 -32.94 13.13
N TYR A 723 -5.07 -32.11 13.95
CA TYR A 723 -3.78 -32.41 14.55
C TYR A 723 -3.83 -33.73 15.34
N PHE A 724 -4.75 -33.88 16.30
CA PHE A 724 -4.82 -35.13 17.06
C PHE A 724 -5.14 -36.35 16.20
N ARG A 725 -5.91 -36.21 15.12
CA ARG A 725 -6.20 -37.31 14.21
C ARG A 725 -5.03 -37.69 13.32
N THR A 726 -4.15 -36.75 12.98
CA THR A 726 -3.21 -36.90 11.86
C THR A 726 -1.75 -36.66 12.21
N THR A 727 -1.42 -36.31 13.47
CA THR A 727 -0.04 -36.13 13.92
C THR A 727 0.78 -37.40 13.68
N PRO A 728 1.85 -37.33 12.86
CA PRO A 728 2.65 -38.49 12.49
C PRO A 728 3.63 -38.90 13.58
N ASN A 729 4.09 -40.16 13.53
CA ASN A 729 5.17 -40.69 14.38
C ASN A 729 6.55 -40.29 13.88
N LEU A 730 6.85 -39.01 14.02
CA LEU A 730 8.16 -38.47 13.68
C LEU A 730 9.01 -38.36 14.93
N ILE A 731 10.01 -39.24 15.04
CA ILE A 731 11.03 -39.18 16.07
C ILE A 731 12.28 -38.58 15.46
N TYR A 732 12.52 -37.30 15.76
CA TYR A 732 13.76 -36.61 15.38
C TYR A 732 14.98 -37.24 16.07
N GLN A 733 16.06 -37.48 15.33
CA GLN A 733 17.27 -38.13 15.87
C GLN A 733 18.33 -37.15 16.42
N GLY A 734 18.09 -35.85 16.35
CA GLY A 734 19.02 -34.84 16.89
C GLY A 734 18.79 -34.53 18.37
N GLU A 735 19.49 -33.49 18.84
CA GLU A 735 19.44 -33.06 20.23
C GLU A 735 18.09 -32.39 20.55
N VAL A 736 17.38 -32.93 21.54
CA VAL A 736 16.12 -32.37 22.05
C VAL A 736 16.31 -31.97 23.52
N ILE A 737 15.89 -30.76 23.86
CA ILE A 737 15.94 -30.18 25.20
C ILE A 737 14.51 -29.85 25.61
N VAL A 738 14.05 -30.41 26.73
CA VAL A 738 12.66 -30.29 27.17
C VAL A 738 12.58 -29.37 28.37
N LEU A 739 11.75 -28.34 28.29
CA LEU A 739 11.48 -27.42 29.39
C LEU A 739 9.99 -27.49 29.71
N LEU A 740 9.63 -27.94 30.91
CA LEU A 740 8.24 -28.13 31.34
C LEU A 740 7.88 -27.13 32.42
N SER A 741 6.61 -26.74 32.49
CA SER A 741 6.09 -25.96 33.60
C SER A 741 6.06 -26.83 34.87
N GLY A 742 6.40 -26.21 36.00
CA GLY A 742 6.42 -26.83 37.31
C GLY A 742 5.08 -26.74 38.03
N LEU A 743 4.14 -25.93 37.53
CA LEU A 743 2.86 -25.64 38.17
C LEU A 743 1.71 -25.89 37.20
N PHE A 744 0.79 -26.78 37.58
CA PHE A 744 -0.47 -26.95 36.88
C PHE A 744 -1.54 -26.05 37.54
N HIS A 745 -2.07 -25.05 36.82
CA HIS A 745 -2.97 -24.04 37.42
C HIS A 745 -4.45 -24.45 37.34
N GLN A 746 -5.18 -24.31 38.47
CA GLN A 746 -6.66 -24.34 38.52
C GLN A 746 -7.35 -23.13 37.83
N GLN A 747 -6.61 -22.11 37.39
CA GLN A 747 -7.12 -20.85 36.83
C GLN A 747 -6.61 -20.60 35.39
N ALA A 748 -6.41 -21.66 34.58
CA ALA A 748 -6.73 -21.48 33.16
C ALA A 748 -8.16 -20.92 33.15
N GLY A 749 -8.45 -19.81 32.48
CA GLY A 749 -9.73 -19.06 32.56
C GLY A 749 -10.97 -19.83 32.07
N LEU A 750 -11.21 -21.00 32.65
CA LEU A 750 -12.33 -21.87 32.48
C LEU A 750 -13.44 -21.22 33.30
N SER A 751 -14.42 -20.63 32.61
CA SER A 751 -15.68 -20.26 33.25
C SER A 751 -16.18 -21.47 34.06
N PRO A 752 -16.53 -21.31 35.34
CA PRO A 752 -17.15 -22.37 36.12
C PRO A 752 -18.47 -22.87 35.52
N GLU A 753 -19.00 -22.16 34.52
CA GLU A 753 -20.37 -22.33 34.07
C GLU A 753 -20.54 -23.33 32.90
N GLU A 754 -19.51 -23.83 32.19
CA GLU A 754 -19.72 -24.94 31.22
C GLU A 754 -18.54 -25.90 30.91
N SER A 755 -18.88 -27.21 30.90
CA SER A 755 -18.42 -28.33 30.03
C SER A 755 -17.18 -29.21 30.34
N TRP A 756 -16.46 -29.04 31.44
CA TRP A 756 -15.50 -30.08 31.88
C TRP A 756 -16.14 -31.02 32.90
N THR A 757 -16.24 -32.31 32.58
CA THR A 757 -16.53 -33.31 33.61
C THR A 757 -15.32 -33.44 34.54
N GLU A 758 -15.57 -33.76 35.81
CA GLU A 758 -14.50 -33.98 36.79
C GLU A 758 -13.53 -35.10 36.35
N GLU A 759 -14.01 -36.03 35.53
CA GLU A 759 -13.22 -37.07 34.89
C GLU A 759 -12.25 -36.50 33.83
N ASN A 760 -12.69 -35.57 32.96
CA ASN A 760 -11.81 -34.94 31.98
C ASN A 760 -10.68 -34.16 32.65
N TYR A 761 -11.00 -33.44 33.75
CA TYR A 761 -9.99 -32.69 34.51
C TYR A 761 -8.97 -33.65 35.16
N ARG A 762 -9.45 -34.75 35.74
CA ARG A 762 -8.57 -35.78 36.34
C ARG A 762 -7.66 -36.43 35.30
N ILE A 763 -8.19 -36.79 34.12
CA ILE A 763 -7.41 -37.36 33.02
C ILE A 763 -6.35 -36.36 32.55
N PHE A 764 -6.73 -35.10 32.31
CA PHE A 764 -5.82 -34.07 31.81
C PHE A 764 -4.68 -33.78 32.80
N ARG A 765 -4.99 -33.66 34.10
CA ARG A 765 -3.98 -33.55 35.16
C ARG A 765 -3.03 -34.76 35.19
N THR A 766 -3.58 -35.96 35.07
CA THR A 766 -2.79 -37.21 35.07
C THR A 766 -1.84 -37.28 33.87
N GLU A 767 -2.29 -36.85 32.68
CA GLU A 767 -1.45 -36.80 31.48
C GLU A 767 -0.39 -35.69 31.54
N TYR A 768 -0.73 -34.54 32.13
CA TYR A 768 0.24 -33.46 32.38
C TYR A 768 1.34 -33.91 33.34
N ASP A 769 0.96 -34.57 34.45
CA ASP A 769 1.90 -35.19 35.39
C ASP A 769 2.76 -36.29 34.72
N ASN A 770 2.27 -36.92 33.65
CA ASN A 770 2.97 -37.92 32.85
C ASN A 770 3.81 -37.36 31.69
N CYS A 771 3.82 -36.05 31.42
CA CYS A 771 4.51 -35.47 30.26
C CYS A 771 6.00 -35.78 30.23
N GLU A 772 6.67 -35.69 31.37
CA GLU A 772 8.08 -36.05 31.51
C GLU A 772 8.33 -37.53 31.19
N ARG A 773 7.43 -38.42 31.63
CA ARG A 773 7.50 -39.85 31.32
C ARG A 773 7.37 -40.11 29.82
N LEU A 774 6.49 -39.37 29.14
CA LEU A 774 6.32 -39.47 27.69
C LEU A 774 7.55 -38.97 26.95
N TRP A 775 8.10 -37.80 27.33
CA TRP A 775 9.35 -37.30 26.76
C TRP A 775 10.50 -38.30 26.96
N ASN A 776 10.66 -38.85 28.17
CA ASN A 776 11.69 -39.86 28.45
C ASN A 776 11.51 -41.17 27.67
N LYS A 777 10.29 -41.51 27.26
CA LYS A 777 10.02 -42.70 26.44
C LYS A 777 10.59 -42.56 25.03
N TYR A 778 10.46 -41.38 24.42
CA TYR A 778 10.90 -41.13 23.04
C TYR A 778 12.32 -40.54 22.97
N TYR A 779 12.70 -39.80 24.01
CA TYR A 779 13.96 -39.07 24.14
C TYR A 779 14.59 -39.36 25.51
N PRO A 780 15.05 -40.59 25.78
CA PRO A 780 15.55 -40.99 27.10
C PRO A 780 16.80 -40.24 27.57
N ASN A 781 17.50 -39.57 26.64
CA ASN A 781 18.70 -38.78 26.91
C ASN A 781 18.45 -37.27 26.86
N ALA A 782 17.21 -36.82 26.60
CA ALA A 782 16.92 -35.40 26.57
C ALA A 782 16.96 -34.81 28.00
N PRO A 783 17.67 -33.69 28.22
CA PRO A 783 17.56 -32.97 29.47
C PRO A 783 16.13 -32.44 29.63
N VAL A 784 15.49 -32.78 30.76
CA VAL A 784 14.18 -32.25 31.16
C VAL A 784 14.36 -31.27 32.31
N LEU A 785 13.95 -30.01 32.09
CA LEU A 785 14.06 -28.92 33.05
C LEU A 785 12.66 -28.44 33.45
N ARG A 786 12.35 -28.44 34.74
CA ARG A 786 11.09 -27.87 35.25
C ARG A 786 11.28 -26.43 35.70
N LEU A 787 10.49 -25.50 35.17
CA LEU A 787 10.52 -24.08 35.53
C LEU A 787 9.37 -23.76 36.51
N PRO A 788 9.55 -22.89 37.51
CA PRO A 788 8.52 -22.56 38.50
C PRO A 788 7.48 -21.56 37.96
N ALA A 789 6.85 -21.89 36.84
CA ALA A 789 5.76 -21.14 36.20
C ALA A 789 4.63 -22.10 35.80
N ASP A 790 3.46 -21.54 35.53
CA ASP A 790 2.37 -22.26 34.89
C ASP A 790 2.47 -22.18 33.36
N HIS A 791 1.60 -22.93 32.67
CA HIS A 791 1.53 -22.98 31.21
C HIS A 791 1.38 -21.60 30.56
N TRP A 792 0.54 -20.73 31.12
CA TRP A 792 0.19 -19.43 30.51
C TRP A 792 1.29 -18.39 30.68
N HIS A 793 2.01 -18.42 31.80
CA HIS A 793 3.10 -17.50 32.11
C HIS A 793 4.48 -18.06 31.78
N PHE A 794 4.56 -19.21 31.09
CA PHE A 794 5.81 -19.91 30.82
C PHE A 794 6.85 -19.06 30.09
N LEU A 795 6.40 -18.19 29.18
CA LEU A 795 7.23 -17.29 28.38
C LEU A 795 7.37 -15.88 28.98
N GLU A 796 7.04 -15.70 30.26
CA GLU A 796 7.11 -14.42 30.96
C GLU A 796 7.98 -14.48 32.22
N GLY A 797 8.26 -13.32 32.83
CA GLY A 797 8.87 -13.22 34.16
C GLY A 797 10.16 -14.04 34.35
N GLU A 798 10.23 -14.75 35.47
CA GLU A 798 11.42 -15.53 35.86
C GLU A 798 11.65 -16.76 34.96
N SER A 799 10.59 -17.42 34.48
CA SER A 799 10.74 -18.56 33.57
C SER A 799 11.35 -18.14 32.24
N LEU A 800 11.00 -16.98 31.69
CA LEU A 800 11.64 -16.43 30.51
C LEU A 800 13.15 -16.20 30.71
N GLU A 801 13.58 -15.68 31.87
CA GLU A 801 15.01 -15.50 32.18
C GLU A 801 15.77 -16.83 32.20
N GLN A 802 15.13 -17.87 32.77
CA GLN A 802 15.70 -19.22 32.81
C GLN A 802 15.77 -19.83 31.40
N LEU A 803 14.73 -19.65 30.56
CA LEU A 803 14.74 -20.05 29.16
C LEU A 803 15.90 -19.41 28.40
N ILE A 804 16.09 -18.10 28.53
CA ILE A 804 17.19 -17.38 27.87
C ILE A 804 18.54 -17.91 28.33
N THR A 805 18.69 -18.19 29.62
CA THR A 805 19.92 -18.79 30.16
C THR A 805 20.20 -20.15 29.54
N VAL A 806 19.17 -20.95 29.27
CA VAL A 806 19.28 -22.26 28.62
C VAL A 806 19.64 -22.12 27.14
N PHE A 807 19.06 -21.17 26.40
CA PHE A 807 19.42 -20.93 25.00
C PHE A 807 20.87 -20.45 24.82
N LEU A 808 21.41 -19.75 25.81
CA LEU A 808 22.77 -19.18 25.80
C LEU A 808 23.86 -20.14 26.29
N LYS A 809 23.49 -21.24 26.96
CA LYS A 809 24.38 -22.32 27.39
C LYS A 809 24.46 -23.38 26.30
#